data_AF-A0A940AI59-F1
#
_entry.id   AF-A0A940AI59-F1
#
_cell.length_a   1.000
_cell.length_b   1.000
_cell.length_c   1.000
_cell.angle_alpha   90.00
_cell.angle_beta   90.00
_cell.angle_gamma   90.00
#
_symmetry.space_group_name_H-M   'P 1'
#
loop_
_entity.id
_entity.type
_entity.pdbx_description
1 polymer ?
#
loop_
_entity_poly.entity_id
_entity_poly.type
_entity_poly.pdbx_seq_one_letter_code
_entity_poly.pdbx_strand_id
1 'polypeptide(L)'
;MHHLAGQYFLNTDLCGAEIRGQVGELCRAGYEAIFLHARAGMKTPYFSQEWFDALQVAIDELIRHDVKFAIWDEDNYPSGDAGNRICNSYPELASSRLNFKIVEAEAGKPVMEFFAVNGAFIGCYAVHPDGTIADLSSHCGTLRTQWRKSYLIDSAYSNYAQLSYPHRRRCMDTPRFALSWTPGCDCRIVCVEWIHSGPGRHSGDLLNPETARVLIDLIHAEYERRFPEQLKHCAASFMDEPSPAGDYPWTRRFPEEFKLDHGYDLMGFLPHLVMDVNPSSVRIRNDYRKTLHRLLCRNYLEPIRKWLNERGIDSAGHLSRSEFLAYTGLYWPNELRCFKHFDIPCCDPLGAGIGQPGAAAHHIGIKAVSSAARLFGKKAAGADAFAVGGDTVSLSDLKFMLNYHLVLGLTWFNVHGLYYTLDGERRDEAPPSLFYQHSQWPHMKTFLDYLKKRCEELTGEYVCNLAMLYPSTALQSRLPESEPLDEKLHLIAEELLSHQRDFELIDEQTLAEQDTADFAAMRPYFIVAHASWIEEKTSRFLEEYASNGGTVLVIGETPSILPEMDSAAAEKWAFAEKCQAEDFISRIPAPELTGEHAENILIRRIRKDGKIRTFLFNRGNTTFRGVYEGEEVEIAPGEAGFADELRVHEKMPLLTVPEWKLTFGPNCVPLHYWENSPYSAFDLIAKCNTGTVETPEEGRYYAVFTLENPLGKMFFVTEETTLSRGSFELNGMEPKDYQKADFRDCRELECEITPFLKPGRNKVIFRGKLMENAPYLRGRFKVQFPLGNRCGFPVLSAAPESFMLTSLRDYHTLGYGTFSGTAVYEGKTQIAKTGRYRLDLNLVKDSVRIWIDGAEIGTLIAPPYQQEIELSAGDHTIRLEVCNAPGNRDILAGVPAGLQK
;
A
#
# COMPACT_ATOMS: atom_id res chain seq x y z
N MET A 1 -5.12 10.89 21.54
CA MET A 1 -5.47 10.06 20.37
C MET A 1 -4.21 9.29 20.01
N HIS A 2 -4.30 8.00 19.68
CA HIS A 2 -3.15 7.28 19.16
C HIS A 2 -2.92 7.66 17.70
N HIS A 3 -1.69 8.00 17.33
CA HIS A 3 -1.31 8.43 15.99
C HIS A 3 -0.53 7.36 15.22
N LEU A 4 0.09 6.41 15.93
CA LEU A 4 1.01 5.47 15.33
C LEU A 4 0.70 4.01 15.68
N ALA A 5 0.34 3.25 14.65
CA ALA A 5 0.17 1.82 14.68
C ALA A 5 1.21 1.10 13.81
N GLY A 6 1.41 -0.20 14.04
CA GLY A 6 2.25 -1.06 13.20
C GLY A 6 1.58 -2.39 12.90
N GLN A 7 1.84 -2.94 11.71
CA GLN A 7 1.34 -4.25 11.28
C GLN A 7 2.32 -5.35 11.63
N TYR A 8 2.04 -6.11 12.69
CA TYR A 8 2.85 -7.26 13.07
C TYR A 8 2.46 -8.48 12.23
N PHE A 9 3.31 -8.76 11.25
CA PHE A 9 3.13 -9.80 10.23
C PHE A 9 3.43 -11.16 10.84
N LEU A 10 2.39 -11.78 11.40
CA LEU A 10 2.41 -13.14 11.88
C LEU A 10 2.41 -14.08 10.67
N ASN A 11 3.51 -14.83 10.54
CA ASN A 11 3.72 -15.79 9.47
C ASN A 11 4.37 -17.07 10.03
N THR A 12 4.43 -18.15 9.25
CA THR A 12 4.94 -19.47 9.67
C THR A 12 4.20 -20.09 10.88
N ASP A 13 4.90 -20.94 11.62
CA ASP A 13 4.54 -21.50 12.93
C ASP A 13 4.90 -20.51 14.05
N LEU A 14 3.90 -20.22 14.89
CA LEU A 14 3.96 -19.15 15.88
C LEU A 14 4.46 -19.67 17.22
N CYS A 15 5.58 -19.13 17.71
CA CYS A 15 6.15 -19.48 19.02
C CYS A 15 5.87 -18.36 20.03
N GLY A 16 5.17 -18.68 21.13
CA GLY A 16 4.83 -17.68 22.14
C GLY A 16 6.03 -16.96 22.78
N ALA A 17 7.16 -17.64 22.98
CA ALA A 17 8.36 -16.99 23.53
C ALA A 17 8.97 -15.96 22.56
N GLU A 18 8.98 -16.29 21.26
CA GLU A 18 9.46 -15.39 20.21
C GLU A 18 8.52 -14.19 20.04
N ILE A 19 7.20 -14.45 19.97
CA ILE A 19 6.17 -13.40 19.94
C ILE A 19 6.35 -12.42 21.10
N ARG A 20 6.52 -12.93 22.32
CA ARG A 20 6.71 -12.09 23.50
C ARG A 20 7.94 -11.18 23.37
N GLY A 21 9.08 -11.74 22.93
CA GLY A 21 10.31 -10.97 22.72
C GLY A 21 10.14 -9.88 21.65
N GLN A 22 9.56 -10.26 20.51
CA GLN A 22 9.33 -9.36 19.38
C GLN A 22 8.32 -8.25 19.72
N VAL A 23 7.20 -8.57 20.36
CA VAL A 23 6.25 -7.55 20.85
C VAL A 23 6.91 -6.60 21.85
N GLY A 24 7.77 -7.10 22.73
CA GLY A 24 8.56 -6.26 23.63
C GLY A 24 9.52 -5.30 22.90
N GLU A 25 10.09 -5.70 21.76
CA GLU A 25 10.87 -4.81 20.88
C GLU A 25 9.98 -3.74 20.23
N LEU A 26 8.83 -4.13 19.69
CA LEU A 26 7.86 -3.20 19.08
C LEU A 26 7.39 -2.14 20.09
N CYS A 27 7.10 -2.54 21.33
CA CYS A 27 6.72 -1.61 22.39
C CYS A 27 7.85 -0.61 22.71
N ARG A 28 9.11 -1.06 22.71
CA ARG A 28 10.28 -0.19 22.97
C ARG A 28 10.59 0.77 21.82
N ALA A 29 10.26 0.40 20.58
CA ALA A 29 10.38 1.29 19.44
C ALA A 29 9.41 2.48 19.51
N GLY A 30 8.31 2.35 20.25
CA GLY A 30 7.41 3.46 20.55
C GLY A 30 6.14 3.52 19.72
N TYR A 31 5.70 2.37 19.18
CA TYR A 31 4.34 2.19 18.65
C TYR A 31 3.29 2.34 19.75
N GLU A 32 2.12 2.88 19.40
CA GLU A 32 1.00 3.07 20.35
C GLU A 32 -0.07 1.99 20.21
N ALA A 33 -0.14 1.36 19.03
CA ALA A 33 -0.99 0.21 18.75
C ALA A 33 -0.29 -0.78 17.82
N ILE A 34 -0.61 -2.07 17.92
CA ILE A 34 -0.11 -3.11 16.99
C ILE A 34 -1.28 -3.92 16.44
N PHE A 35 -1.40 -3.95 15.10
CA PHE A 35 -2.29 -4.85 14.38
C PHE A 35 -1.67 -6.23 14.31
N LEU A 36 -2.39 -7.24 14.81
CA LEU A 36 -1.96 -8.64 14.75
C LEU A 36 -2.46 -9.22 13.43
N HIS A 37 -1.56 -9.36 12.46
CA HIS A 37 -1.91 -9.54 11.05
C HIS A 37 -1.42 -10.89 10.53
N ALA A 38 -2.36 -11.77 10.13
CA ALA A 38 -2.01 -13.00 9.44
C ALA A 38 -1.46 -12.69 8.05
N ARG A 39 -0.29 -13.25 7.70
CA ARG A 39 0.38 -12.99 6.41
C ARG A 39 0.78 -14.24 5.67
N ALA A 40 1.22 -14.07 4.42
CA ALA A 40 1.56 -15.20 3.57
C ALA A 40 2.63 -16.10 4.20
N GLY A 41 2.47 -17.41 3.97
CA GLY A 41 3.35 -18.42 4.56
C GLY A 41 2.98 -18.81 6.00
N MET A 42 1.81 -18.46 6.52
CA MET A 42 1.29 -19.02 7.78
C MET A 42 1.22 -20.55 7.73
N LYS A 43 1.75 -21.21 8.78
CA LYS A 43 1.62 -22.67 9.00
C LYS A 43 0.61 -23.00 10.10
N THR A 44 0.28 -22.02 10.94
CA THR A 44 -0.82 -22.11 11.91
C THR A 44 -2.13 -21.76 11.20
N PRO A 45 -3.16 -22.62 11.19
CA PRO A 45 -4.42 -22.28 10.52
C PRO A 45 -5.03 -21.00 11.12
N TYR A 46 -5.33 -20.01 10.27
CA TYR A 46 -5.94 -18.74 10.69
C TYR A 46 -7.24 -19.01 11.49
N PHE A 47 -7.42 -18.33 12.62
CA PHE A 47 -8.58 -18.48 13.52
C PHE A 47 -8.75 -19.87 14.18
N SER A 48 -7.72 -20.71 14.19
CA SER A 48 -7.65 -21.92 15.03
C SER A 48 -7.46 -21.58 16.51
N GLN A 49 -7.52 -22.60 17.39
CA GLN A 49 -7.17 -22.39 18.80
C GLN A 49 -5.72 -21.96 18.96
N GLU A 50 -4.80 -22.59 18.22
CA GLU A 50 -3.38 -22.29 18.22
C GLU A 50 -3.09 -20.84 17.76
N TRP A 51 -3.87 -20.34 16.80
CA TRP A 51 -3.82 -18.93 16.40
C TRP A 51 -4.19 -18.00 17.56
N PHE A 52 -5.32 -18.26 18.23
CA PHE A 52 -5.76 -17.43 19.36
C PHE A 52 -4.84 -17.55 20.59
N ASP A 53 -4.21 -18.70 20.82
CA ASP A 53 -3.19 -18.86 21.87
C ASP A 53 -1.97 -17.98 21.59
N ALA A 54 -1.52 -17.89 20.32
CA ALA A 54 -0.46 -16.98 19.91
C ALA A 54 -0.87 -15.50 20.07
N LEU A 55 -2.10 -15.15 19.70
CA LEU A 55 -2.62 -13.79 19.89
C LEU A 55 -2.72 -13.41 21.36
N GLN A 56 -3.14 -14.33 22.24
CA GLN A 56 -3.20 -14.08 23.69
C GLN A 56 -1.83 -13.65 24.22
N VAL A 57 -0.75 -14.32 23.78
CA VAL A 57 0.61 -13.96 24.19
C VAL A 57 1.00 -12.56 23.74
N ALA A 58 0.68 -12.20 22.49
CA ALA A 58 0.94 -10.87 21.96
C ALA A 58 0.13 -9.79 22.71
N ILE A 59 -1.17 -10.02 22.88
CA ILE A 59 -2.11 -9.11 23.56
C ILE A 59 -1.69 -8.88 25.02
N ASP A 60 -1.35 -9.93 25.76
CA ASP A 60 -0.92 -9.82 27.16
C ASP A 60 0.38 -9.00 27.27
N GLU A 61 1.31 -9.17 26.34
CA GLU A 61 2.56 -8.42 26.34
C GLU A 61 2.33 -6.94 25.96
N LEU A 62 1.45 -6.66 24.98
CA LEU A 62 1.05 -5.29 24.63
C LEU A 62 0.41 -4.58 25.83
N ILE A 63 -0.54 -5.23 26.52
CA ILE A 63 -1.19 -4.68 27.72
C ILE A 63 -0.17 -4.43 28.83
N ARG A 64 0.78 -5.35 29.05
CA ARG A 64 1.84 -5.19 30.05
C ARG A 64 2.70 -3.94 29.81
N HIS A 65 2.83 -3.52 28.55
CA HIS A 65 3.59 -2.35 28.12
C HIS A 65 2.73 -1.07 27.93
N ASP A 66 1.43 -1.12 28.23
CA ASP A 66 0.46 -0.05 27.96
C ASP A 66 0.38 0.37 26.47
N VAL A 67 0.64 -0.59 25.58
CA VAL A 67 0.47 -0.45 24.13
C VAL A 67 -0.83 -1.14 23.74
N LYS A 68 -1.65 -0.52 22.89
CA LYS A 68 -2.92 -1.11 22.45
C LYS A 68 -2.66 -2.26 21.48
N PHE A 69 -3.53 -3.27 21.47
CA PHE A 69 -3.62 -4.15 20.31
C PHE A 69 -4.70 -3.62 19.36
N ALA A 70 -4.67 -4.10 18.13
CA ALA A 70 -5.67 -3.78 17.13
C ALA A 70 -5.96 -5.01 16.27
N ILE A 71 -7.17 -5.07 15.72
CA ILE A 71 -7.67 -6.20 14.93
C ILE A 71 -7.38 -5.93 13.47
N TRP A 72 -6.66 -6.83 12.82
CA TRP A 72 -6.69 -6.96 11.37
C TRP A 72 -7.82 -7.93 11.03
N ASP A 73 -8.79 -7.51 10.23
CA ASP A 73 -10.06 -8.24 10.09
C ASP A 73 -10.04 -9.39 9.06
N GLU A 74 -8.86 -9.74 8.52
CA GLU A 74 -8.72 -10.68 7.41
C GLU A 74 -7.48 -11.60 7.49
N ASP A 75 -7.54 -12.76 6.82
CA ASP A 75 -6.36 -13.58 6.51
C ASP A 75 -5.63 -12.99 5.30
N ASN A 76 -4.49 -12.36 5.56
CA ASN A 76 -3.76 -11.55 4.59
C ASN A 76 -4.53 -10.26 4.24
N TYR A 77 -5.25 -10.27 3.12
CA TYR A 77 -6.08 -9.19 2.56
C TYR A 77 -6.69 -9.75 1.26
N PRO A 78 -7.81 -9.22 0.73
CA PRO A 78 -8.60 -8.06 1.15
C PRO A 78 -9.76 -8.43 2.07
N SER A 79 -10.23 -7.48 2.88
CA SER A 79 -11.36 -7.65 3.80
C SER A 79 -12.66 -8.01 3.11
N GLY A 80 -13.52 -8.73 3.82
CA GLY A 80 -14.87 -9.10 3.38
C GLY A 80 -15.13 -10.60 3.33
N ASP A 81 -14.11 -11.43 3.63
CA ASP A 81 -14.15 -12.88 3.39
C ASP A 81 -13.89 -13.74 4.64
N ALA A 82 -13.24 -13.17 5.67
CA ALA A 82 -12.91 -13.82 6.94
C ALA A 82 -12.08 -15.11 6.78
N GLY A 83 -11.06 -15.08 5.94
CA GLY A 83 -10.22 -16.21 5.55
C GLY A 83 -10.99 -17.21 4.70
N ASN A 84 -11.73 -16.69 3.72
CA ASN A 84 -12.57 -17.48 2.80
C ASN A 84 -13.69 -18.28 3.51
N ARG A 85 -14.05 -17.90 4.75
CA ARG A 85 -15.11 -18.57 5.52
C ARG A 85 -16.49 -18.31 4.96
N ILE A 86 -16.71 -17.15 4.32
CA ILE A 86 -17.96 -16.83 3.63
C ILE A 86 -18.25 -17.87 2.55
N CYS A 87 -17.39 -18.05 1.55
CA CYS A 87 -17.65 -19.04 0.50
C CYS A 87 -17.70 -20.49 0.99
N ASN A 88 -16.94 -20.83 2.04
CA ASN A 88 -16.89 -22.21 2.56
C ASN A 88 -18.09 -22.57 3.44
N SER A 89 -18.68 -21.60 4.15
CA SER A 89 -19.73 -21.88 5.16
C SER A 89 -21.08 -21.25 4.81
N TYR A 90 -21.08 -20.19 3.99
CA TYR A 90 -22.23 -19.39 3.59
C TYR A 90 -22.19 -19.09 2.09
N PRO A 91 -22.21 -20.11 1.21
CA PRO A 91 -22.09 -19.91 -0.24
C PRO A 91 -23.20 -19.03 -0.84
N GLU A 92 -24.34 -18.89 -0.17
CA GLU A 92 -25.41 -17.97 -0.53
C GLU A 92 -25.07 -16.49 -0.32
N LEU A 93 -24.00 -16.20 0.43
CA LEU A 93 -23.45 -14.87 0.65
C LEU A 93 -22.19 -14.61 -0.21
N ALA A 94 -21.92 -15.47 -1.19
CA ALA A 94 -20.82 -15.25 -2.12
C ALA A 94 -21.09 -14.04 -3.02
N SER A 95 -20.07 -13.23 -3.26
CA SER A 95 -20.11 -12.06 -4.13
C SER A 95 -20.52 -12.46 -5.53
N SER A 96 -21.18 -11.56 -6.24
CA SER A 96 -21.71 -11.86 -7.56
C SER A 96 -21.89 -10.60 -8.39
N ARG A 97 -21.92 -10.78 -9.71
CA ARG A 97 -21.96 -9.67 -10.67
C ARG A 97 -22.76 -10.00 -11.90
N LEU A 98 -23.22 -8.96 -12.59
CA LEU A 98 -23.67 -9.09 -13.97
C LEU A 98 -22.47 -9.20 -14.90
N ASN A 99 -22.58 -10.11 -15.86
CA ASN A 99 -21.69 -10.23 -16.99
C ASN A 99 -22.48 -9.97 -18.27
N PHE A 100 -21.89 -9.16 -19.15
CA PHE A 100 -22.51 -8.71 -20.39
C PHE A 100 -21.71 -9.23 -21.57
N LYS A 101 -22.42 -9.73 -22.59
CA LYS A 101 -21.84 -10.06 -23.88
C LYS A 101 -22.58 -9.28 -24.96
N ILE A 102 -21.83 -8.49 -25.74
CA ILE A 102 -22.36 -7.69 -26.85
C ILE A 102 -22.02 -8.39 -28.16
N VAL A 103 -23.01 -8.51 -29.04
CA VAL A 103 -22.88 -9.17 -30.36
C VAL A 103 -23.49 -8.28 -31.43
N GLU A 104 -22.71 -7.95 -32.45
CA GLU A 104 -23.19 -7.27 -33.65
C GLU A 104 -24.03 -8.24 -34.49
N ALA A 105 -25.24 -7.85 -34.85
CA ALA A 105 -26.20 -8.69 -35.57
C ALA A 105 -26.68 -7.99 -36.84
N GLU A 106 -26.46 -8.61 -37.99
CA GLU A 106 -26.86 -8.09 -39.30
C GLU A 106 -28.24 -8.60 -39.73
N ALA A 107 -29.03 -7.72 -40.33
CA ALA A 107 -30.37 -8.01 -40.83
C ALA A 107 -30.42 -9.31 -41.66
N GLY A 108 -31.34 -10.21 -41.32
CA GLY A 108 -31.54 -11.47 -42.03
C GLY A 108 -30.49 -12.56 -41.81
N LYS A 109 -29.39 -12.29 -41.08
CA LYS A 109 -28.39 -13.32 -40.72
C LYS A 109 -28.74 -13.97 -39.38
N PRO A 110 -28.95 -15.30 -39.31
CA PRO A 110 -29.29 -15.95 -38.05
C PRO A 110 -28.13 -15.85 -37.05
N VAL A 111 -28.46 -15.47 -35.82
CA VAL A 111 -27.53 -15.36 -34.70
C VAL A 111 -27.76 -16.52 -33.73
N MET A 112 -26.66 -17.18 -33.35
CA MET A 112 -26.63 -18.25 -32.37
C MET A 112 -25.59 -17.93 -31.31
N GLU A 113 -26.03 -17.54 -30.12
CA GLU A 113 -25.12 -17.07 -29.07
C GLU A 113 -25.28 -17.88 -27.80
N PHE A 114 -24.17 -18.32 -27.22
CA PHE A 114 -24.15 -19.15 -26.02
C PHE A 114 -23.81 -18.32 -24.79
N PHE A 115 -24.54 -18.57 -23.70
CA PHE A 115 -24.26 -18.04 -22.37
C PHE A 115 -23.16 -18.87 -21.67
N ALA A 116 -22.56 -18.34 -20.61
CA ALA A 116 -21.55 -19.05 -19.84
C ALA A 116 -22.11 -20.33 -19.22
N VAL A 117 -21.24 -21.33 -19.00
CA VAL A 117 -21.67 -22.63 -18.42
C VAL A 117 -22.22 -22.44 -17.00
N ASN A 118 -21.64 -21.50 -16.25
CA ASN A 118 -21.91 -21.28 -14.83
C ASN A 118 -22.65 -19.95 -14.56
N GLY A 119 -23.13 -19.28 -15.60
CA GLY A 119 -23.91 -18.04 -15.48
C GLY A 119 -25.41 -18.33 -15.38
N ALA A 120 -26.11 -17.65 -14.48
CA ALA A 120 -27.57 -17.65 -14.45
C ALA A 120 -28.11 -16.66 -15.49
N PHE A 121 -29.06 -17.09 -16.32
CA PHE A 121 -29.67 -16.22 -17.32
C PHE A 121 -30.46 -15.07 -16.66
N ILE A 122 -30.19 -13.83 -17.09
CA ILE A 122 -30.89 -12.62 -16.60
C ILE A 122 -31.77 -12.02 -17.70
N GLY A 123 -31.25 -11.89 -18.91
CA GLY A 123 -32.01 -11.36 -20.04
C GLY A 123 -31.20 -11.32 -21.34
N CYS A 124 -31.88 -11.11 -22.46
CA CYS A 124 -31.25 -10.89 -23.76
C CYS A 124 -32.01 -9.80 -24.50
N TYR A 125 -31.30 -8.80 -25.02
CA TYR A 125 -31.92 -7.60 -25.57
C TYR A 125 -31.35 -7.26 -26.96
N ALA A 126 -32.18 -6.84 -27.91
CA ALA A 126 -31.73 -6.19 -29.13
C ALA A 126 -31.83 -4.67 -28.97
N VAL A 127 -30.72 -3.98 -29.19
CA VAL A 127 -30.63 -2.53 -29.23
C VAL A 127 -30.59 -2.10 -30.70
N HIS A 128 -31.65 -1.41 -31.12
CA HIS A 128 -31.80 -0.94 -32.50
C HIS A 128 -31.07 0.39 -32.73
N PRO A 129 -30.74 0.74 -33.99
CA PRO A 129 -30.05 2.00 -34.31
C PRO A 129 -30.83 3.27 -33.93
N ASP A 130 -32.15 3.18 -33.78
CA ASP A 130 -33.01 4.28 -33.35
C ASP A 130 -33.07 4.45 -31.83
N GLY A 131 -32.34 3.62 -31.07
CA GLY A 131 -32.30 3.65 -29.61
C GLY A 131 -33.44 2.90 -28.93
N THR A 132 -34.28 2.17 -29.68
CA THR A 132 -35.29 1.27 -29.11
C THR A 132 -34.67 -0.06 -28.66
N ILE A 133 -35.22 -0.64 -27.59
CA ILE A 133 -34.78 -1.93 -27.04
C ILE A 133 -35.92 -2.93 -27.17
N ALA A 134 -35.64 -4.10 -27.75
CA ALA A 134 -36.53 -5.25 -27.79
C ALA A 134 -36.01 -6.37 -26.87
N ASP A 135 -36.88 -6.92 -26.03
CA ASP A 135 -36.56 -8.08 -25.19
C ASP A 135 -36.61 -9.36 -26.03
N LEU A 136 -35.46 -10.02 -26.17
CA LEU A 136 -35.27 -11.29 -26.88
C LEU A 136 -35.27 -12.49 -25.95
N SER A 137 -35.56 -12.34 -24.65
CA SER A 137 -35.44 -13.42 -23.67
C SER A 137 -36.30 -14.64 -24.01
N SER A 138 -37.44 -14.46 -24.68
CA SER A 138 -38.27 -15.56 -25.19
C SER A 138 -37.65 -16.36 -26.35
N HIS A 139 -36.60 -15.85 -26.98
CA HIS A 139 -35.83 -16.53 -28.03
C HIS A 139 -34.61 -17.29 -27.47
N CYS A 140 -34.41 -17.26 -26.15
CA CYS A 140 -33.35 -18.02 -25.49
C CYS A 140 -33.87 -19.36 -24.97
N GLY A 141 -33.07 -20.42 -25.10
CA GLY A 141 -33.44 -21.76 -24.70
C GLY A 141 -32.23 -22.69 -24.49
N THR A 142 -32.48 -23.94 -24.14
CA THR A 142 -31.42 -24.95 -23.94
C THR A 142 -31.04 -25.63 -25.25
N LEU A 143 -29.75 -25.65 -25.58
CA LEU A 143 -29.18 -26.37 -26.70
C LEU A 143 -28.08 -27.34 -26.24
N ARG A 144 -28.01 -28.52 -26.86
CA ARG A 144 -26.91 -29.49 -26.67
C ARG A 144 -26.15 -29.61 -27.98
N THR A 145 -24.85 -29.34 -27.97
CA THR A 145 -24.02 -29.30 -29.20
C THR A 145 -22.87 -30.30 -29.21
N GLN A 146 -22.53 -30.91 -28.06
CA GLN A 146 -21.35 -31.77 -27.92
C GLN A 146 -21.72 -33.20 -27.57
N TRP A 147 -21.30 -34.15 -28.41
CA TRP A 147 -21.35 -35.59 -28.12
C TRP A 147 -20.18 -36.00 -27.23
N ARG A 148 -20.43 -36.80 -26.19
CA ARG A 148 -19.36 -37.50 -25.48
C ARG A 148 -18.63 -38.51 -26.37
N LYS A 149 -17.39 -38.83 -26.00
CA LYS A 149 -16.64 -39.95 -26.58
C LYS A 149 -17.47 -41.23 -26.47
N SER A 150 -17.45 -42.05 -27.52
CA SER A 150 -18.13 -43.35 -27.50
C SER A 150 -17.51 -44.27 -26.46
N TYR A 151 -18.34 -44.91 -25.65
CA TYR A 151 -17.93 -45.95 -24.70
C TYR A 151 -18.82 -47.18 -24.85
N LEU A 152 -18.28 -48.34 -24.49
CA LEU A 152 -19.00 -49.61 -24.49
C LEU A 152 -19.67 -49.78 -23.12
N ILE A 153 -20.96 -50.08 -23.11
CA ILE A 153 -21.73 -50.38 -21.91
C ILE A 153 -22.09 -51.86 -21.93
N ASP A 154 -21.75 -52.56 -20.85
CA ASP A 154 -22.08 -53.95 -20.57
C ASP A 154 -23.07 -54.11 -19.41
N SER A 155 -23.69 -53.02 -18.94
CA SER A 155 -24.73 -53.04 -17.89
C SER A 155 -25.83 -52.01 -18.15
N ALA A 156 -27.09 -52.33 -17.88
CA ALA A 156 -28.19 -51.43 -18.25
C ALA A 156 -28.18 -50.11 -17.44
N TYR A 157 -28.12 -50.21 -16.10
CA TYR A 157 -28.06 -49.09 -15.14
C TYR A 157 -27.55 -49.55 -13.74
N SER A 158 -27.01 -50.76 -13.64
CA SER A 158 -26.59 -51.38 -12.38
C SER A 158 -25.34 -52.22 -12.62
N ASN A 159 -24.32 -52.03 -11.79
CA ASN A 159 -23.07 -52.81 -11.86
C ASN A 159 -23.29 -54.32 -11.61
N TYR A 160 -24.47 -54.73 -11.15
CA TYR A 160 -24.80 -56.11 -10.82
C TYR A 160 -25.54 -56.85 -11.94
N ALA A 161 -26.06 -56.14 -12.94
CA ALA A 161 -26.82 -56.73 -14.04
C ALA A 161 -26.03 -56.56 -15.35
N GLN A 162 -25.10 -57.48 -15.59
CA GLN A 162 -24.34 -57.51 -16.83
C GLN A 162 -25.22 -57.96 -18.01
N LEU A 163 -25.14 -57.21 -19.09
CA LEU A 163 -25.79 -57.48 -20.36
C LEU A 163 -24.94 -58.50 -21.12
N SER A 164 -25.58 -59.56 -21.61
CA SER A 164 -24.92 -60.57 -22.44
C SER A 164 -24.40 -60.03 -23.78
N TYR A 165 -24.85 -58.83 -24.19
CA TYR A 165 -24.46 -58.15 -25.42
C TYR A 165 -24.13 -56.69 -25.12
N PRO A 166 -22.83 -56.34 -24.96
CA PRO A 166 -22.45 -54.96 -24.73
C PRO A 166 -22.69 -54.11 -25.97
N HIS A 167 -23.11 -52.86 -25.80
CA HIS A 167 -23.42 -51.94 -26.90
C HIS A 167 -22.70 -50.60 -26.73
N ARG A 168 -22.39 -49.94 -27.85
CA ARG A 168 -21.76 -48.61 -27.82
C ARG A 168 -22.81 -47.55 -27.52
N ARG A 169 -22.53 -46.68 -26.55
CA ARG A 169 -23.35 -45.51 -26.24
C ARG A 169 -22.60 -44.21 -26.53
N ARG A 170 -23.34 -43.20 -26.95
CA ARG A 170 -22.98 -41.78 -26.89
C ARG A 170 -24.18 -41.01 -26.37
N CYS A 171 -23.92 -39.91 -25.67
CA CYS A 171 -24.93 -38.97 -25.21
C CYS A 171 -24.41 -37.55 -25.38
N MET A 172 -25.34 -36.59 -25.46
CA MET A 172 -25.05 -35.19 -25.17
C MET A 172 -25.69 -34.89 -23.81
N ASP A 173 -24.89 -34.62 -22.79
CA ASP A 173 -25.37 -34.37 -21.43
C ASP A 173 -24.91 -33.02 -20.88
N THR A 174 -24.30 -32.18 -21.72
CA THR A 174 -23.89 -30.81 -21.40
C THR A 174 -24.86 -29.81 -22.07
N PRO A 175 -26.02 -29.52 -21.46
CA PRO A 175 -26.89 -28.44 -21.94
C PRO A 175 -26.17 -27.10 -21.81
N ARG A 176 -26.38 -26.20 -22.77
CA ARG A 176 -26.01 -24.78 -22.68
C ARG A 176 -27.21 -23.93 -23.01
N PHE A 177 -27.38 -22.82 -22.31
CA PHE A 177 -28.37 -21.82 -22.71
C PHE A 177 -27.85 -21.06 -23.92
N ALA A 178 -28.73 -20.77 -24.87
CA ALA A 178 -28.37 -20.07 -26.09
C ALA A 178 -29.53 -19.24 -26.63
N LEU A 179 -29.19 -18.10 -27.24
CA LEU A 179 -30.07 -17.35 -28.12
C LEU A 179 -30.09 -18.02 -29.50
N SER A 180 -31.28 -18.11 -30.09
CA SER A 180 -31.46 -18.38 -31.52
C SER A 180 -32.46 -17.39 -32.09
N TRP A 181 -31.97 -16.45 -32.91
CA TRP A 181 -32.80 -15.39 -33.45
C TRP A 181 -32.25 -14.85 -34.78
N THR A 182 -33.15 -14.43 -35.67
CA THR A 182 -32.77 -13.75 -36.92
C THR A 182 -33.26 -12.31 -36.83
N PRO A 183 -32.36 -11.32 -36.83
CA PRO A 183 -32.72 -9.92 -36.68
C PRO A 183 -33.42 -9.41 -37.94
N GLY A 184 -34.44 -8.56 -37.75
CA GLY A 184 -35.14 -7.89 -38.85
C GLY A 184 -34.41 -6.66 -39.41
N CYS A 185 -33.45 -6.12 -38.65
CA CYS A 185 -32.59 -5.00 -39.02
C CYS A 185 -31.23 -5.15 -38.32
N ASP A 186 -30.23 -4.38 -38.74
CA ASP A 186 -28.95 -4.35 -38.06
C ASP A 186 -29.15 -3.85 -36.62
N CYS A 187 -28.61 -4.58 -35.64
CA CYS A 187 -28.76 -4.25 -34.23
C CYS A 187 -27.61 -4.83 -33.41
N ARG A 188 -27.51 -4.38 -32.16
CA ARG A 188 -26.59 -4.95 -31.16
C ARG A 188 -27.37 -5.80 -30.19
N ILE A 189 -26.97 -7.05 -30.03
CA ILE A 189 -27.56 -7.98 -29.06
C ILE A 189 -26.75 -7.92 -27.77
N VAL A 190 -27.43 -7.68 -26.65
CA VAL A 190 -26.85 -7.66 -25.30
C VAL A 190 -27.38 -8.85 -24.51
N CYS A 191 -26.52 -9.85 -24.30
CA CYS A 191 -26.79 -11.00 -23.45
C CYS A 191 -26.33 -10.70 -22.02
N VAL A 192 -27.21 -10.90 -21.04
CA VAL A 192 -26.95 -10.61 -19.63
C VAL A 192 -27.07 -11.89 -18.81
N GLU A 193 -26.05 -12.16 -18.00
CA GLU A 193 -25.97 -13.31 -17.11
C GLU A 193 -25.42 -12.90 -15.74
N TRP A 194 -25.89 -13.58 -14.71
CA TRP A 194 -25.49 -13.39 -13.32
C TRP A 194 -24.49 -14.46 -12.91
N ILE A 195 -23.29 -14.03 -12.53
CA ILE A 195 -22.16 -14.91 -12.21
C ILE A 195 -21.82 -14.75 -10.73
N HIS A 196 -21.72 -15.87 -10.03
CA HIS A 196 -21.20 -15.92 -8.66
C HIS A 196 -19.69 -16.09 -8.69
N SER A 197 -19.00 -15.35 -7.81
CA SER A 197 -17.58 -15.53 -7.58
C SER A 197 -17.31 -16.87 -6.92
N GLY A 198 -16.19 -17.49 -7.27
CA GLY A 198 -15.67 -18.66 -6.56
C GLY A 198 -14.88 -18.26 -5.31
N PRO A 199 -14.36 -19.25 -4.55
CA PRO A 199 -13.46 -18.98 -3.42
C PRO A 199 -12.21 -18.24 -3.92
N GLY A 200 -11.78 -17.21 -3.18
CA GLY A 200 -10.68 -16.33 -3.58
C GLY A 200 -10.76 -14.98 -2.87
N ARG A 201 -10.09 -13.96 -3.43
CA ARG A 201 -10.19 -12.57 -2.95
C ARG A 201 -11.52 -11.95 -3.37
N HIS A 202 -12.10 -11.10 -2.51
CA HIS A 202 -13.34 -10.34 -2.76
C HIS A 202 -14.55 -11.24 -2.99
N SER A 203 -14.72 -12.24 -2.12
CA SER A 203 -15.65 -13.34 -2.30
C SER A 203 -16.95 -13.21 -1.51
N GLY A 204 -17.10 -12.23 -0.61
CA GLY A 204 -18.35 -11.90 0.09
C GLY A 204 -19.24 -10.86 -0.61
N ASP A 205 -20.56 -11.10 -0.67
CA ASP A 205 -21.56 -10.17 -1.21
C ASP A 205 -21.78 -8.99 -0.24
N LEU A 206 -21.00 -7.92 -0.42
CA LEU A 206 -21.08 -6.70 0.39
C LEU A 206 -22.42 -5.96 0.22
N LEU A 207 -23.23 -6.31 -0.78
CA LEU A 207 -24.55 -5.70 -1.01
C LEU A 207 -25.65 -6.39 -0.20
N ASN A 208 -25.39 -7.59 0.32
CA ASN A 208 -26.35 -8.32 1.13
C ASN A 208 -26.21 -7.93 2.61
N PRO A 209 -27.27 -7.45 3.28
CA PRO A 209 -27.20 -7.03 4.68
C PRO A 209 -26.83 -8.16 5.65
N GLU A 210 -27.01 -9.42 5.25
CA GLU A 210 -26.64 -10.57 6.08
C GLU A 210 -25.11 -10.77 6.13
N THR A 211 -24.39 -10.37 5.08
CA THR A 211 -22.94 -10.56 4.97
C THR A 211 -22.19 -9.87 6.10
N ALA A 212 -22.48 -8.59 6.38
CA ALA A 212 -21.82 -7.89 7.47
C ALA A 212 -22.13 -8.50 8.84
N ARG A 213 -23.37 -8.98 9.06
CA ARG A 213 -23.73 -9.67 10.30
C ARG A 213 -22.90 -10.93 10.50
N VAL A 214 -22.71 -11.72 9.45
CA VAL A 214 -21.90 -12.94 9.48
C VAL A 214 -20.43 -12.60 9.66
N LEU A 215 -19.89 -11.60 8.97
CA LEU A 215 -18.49 -11.17 9.13
C LEU A 215 -18.21 -10.69 10.56
N ILE A 216 -19.08 -9.87 11.13
CA ILE A 216 -18.99 -9.44 12.53
C ILE A 216 -18.97 -10.64 13.47
N ASP A 217 -19.84 -11.63 13.25
CA ASP A 217 -19.89 -12.82 14.11
C ASP A 217 -18.63 -13.70 13.97
N LEU A 218 -18.15 -13.88 12.74
CA LEU A 218 -16.98 -14.70 12.44
C LEU A 218 -15.67 -14.08 12.93
N ILE A 219 -15.56 -12.75 12.87
CA ILE A 219 -14.32 -12.00 13.18
C ILE A 219 -14.46 -11.32 14.54
N HIS A 220 -15.16 -10.19 14.60
CA HIS A 220 -15.10 -9.30 15.75
C HIS A 220 -15.73 -9.88 17.02
N ALA A 221 -16.88 -10.55 16.88
CA ALA A 221 -17.54 -11.22 18.01
C ALA A 221 -16.72 -12.43 18.49
N GLU A 222 -15.90 -13.03 17.63
CA GLU A 222 -14.98 -14.08 18.05
C GLU A 222 -13.86 -13.52 18.94
N TYR A 223 -13.29 -12.36 18.59
CA TYR A 223 -12.37 -11.65 19.48
C TYR A 223 -13.03 -11.30 20.82
N GLU A 224 -14.29 -10.85 20.81
CA GLU A 224 -15.05 -10.57 22.05
C GLU A 224 -15.27 -11.84 22.89
N ARG A 225 -15.59 -12.98 22.27
CA ARG A 225 -15.77 -14.27 22.96
C ARG A 225 -14.47 -14.77 23.60
N ARG A 226 -13.33 -14.61 22.91
CA ARG A 226 -12.02 -15.10 23.38
C ARG A 226 -11.34 -14.15 24.36
N PHE A 227 -11.52 -12.84 24.18
CA PHE A 227 -10.80 -11.79 24.91
C PHE A 227 -11.71 -10.69 25.48
N PRO A 228 -12.77 -11.02 26.24
CA PRO A 228 -13.81 -10.05 26.62
C PRO A 228 -13.27 -8.87 27.46
N GLU A 229 -12.29 -9.12 28.33
CA GLU A 229 -11.70 -8.07 29.16
C GLU A 229 -10.62 -7.29 28.40
N GLN A 230 -9.78 -7.99 27.64
CA GLN A 230 -8.72 -7.35 26.86
C GLN A 230 -9.30 -6.48 25.75
N LEU A 231 -10.49 -6.77 25.21
CA LEU A 231 -11.12 -5.97 24.15
C LEU A 231 -11.25 -4.48 24.51
N LYS A 232 -11.34 -4.13 25.80
CA LYS A 232 -11.31 -2.74 26.30
C LYS A 232 -9.98 -2.02 26.01
N HIS A 233 -8.95 -2.77 25.66
CA HIS A 233 -7.61 -2.33 25.27
C HIS A 233 -7.37 -2.44 23.74
N CYS A 234 -8.39 -2.78 22.96
CA CYS A 234 -8.34 -2.75 21.50
C CYS A 234 -8.48 -1.29 21.02
N ALA A 235 -7.54 -0.80 20.22
CA ALA A 235 -7.61 0.55 19.66
C ALA A 235 -8.55 0.63 18.45
N ALA A 236 -8.36 -0.27 17.49
CA ALA A 236 -9.05 -0.20 16.21
C ALA A 236 -9.23 -1.59 15.57
N SER A 237 -10.15 -1.67 14.62
CA SER A 237 -10.17 -2.72 13.58
C SER A 237 -9.78 -2.07 12.25
N PHE A 238 -8.90 -2.71 11.49
CA PHE A 238 -8.50 -2.26 10.16
C PHE A 238 -9.24 -3.03 9.08
N MET A 239 -9.80 -2.31 8.11
CA MET A 239 -10.43 -2.84 6.91
C MET A 239 -9.56 -2.49 5.70
N ASP A 240 -9.09 -3.50 4.98
CA ASP A 240 -8.11 -3.40 3.89
C ASP A 240 -8.71 -3.82 2.54
N GLU A 241 -8.83 -2.86 1.62
CA GLU A 241 -9.30 -3.01 0.24
C GLU A 241 -10.55 -3.90 0.02
N PRO A 242 -11.65 -3.78 0.78
CA PRO A 242 -12.88 -4.52 0.47
C PRO A 242 -13.38 -4.15 -0.94
N SER A 243 -13.95 -5.12 -1.67
CA SER A 243 -14.51 -4.87 -3.01
C SER A 243 -15.81 -5.66 -3.22
N PRO A 244 -16.81 -5.07 -3.91
CA PRO A 244 -18.05 -5.77 -4.24
C PRO A 244 -17.97 -6.73 -5.43
N ALA A 245 -16.75 -7.01 -5.92
CA ALA A 245 -16.42 -7.96 -6.98
C ALA A 245 -16.97 -7.62 -8.39
N GLY A 246 -16.11 -7.02 -9.21
CA GLY A 246 -16.33 -6.78 -10.65
C GLY A 246 -17.03 -5.46 -10.98
N ASP A 247 -17.21 -5.19 -12.28
CA ASP A 247 -17.65 -3.88 -12.77
C ASP A 247 -19.13 -3.60 -12.50
N TYR A 248 -19.97 -4.64 -12.45
CA TYR A 248 -21.41 -4.53 -12.21
C TYR A 248 -21.83 -5.47 -11.06
N PRO A 249 -21.45 -5.15 -9.81
CA PRO A 249 -21.85 -5.92 -8.65
C PRO A 249 -23.35 -6.12 -8.58
N TRP A 250 -23.77 -7.30 -8.18
CA TRP A 250 -25.16 -7.67 -8.19
C TRP A 250 -25.51 -8.48 -6.93
N THR A 251 -26.74 -8.32 -6.47
CA THR A 251 -27.32 -9.19 -5.46
C THR A 251 -28.76 -9.46 -5.87
N ARG A 252 -29.35 -10.54 -5.33
CA ARG A 252 -30.70 -10.97 -5.73
C ARG A 252 -31.75 -9.85 -5.65
N ARG A 253 -31.65 -8.98 -4.63
CA ARG A 253 -32.60 -7.89 -4.39
C ARG A 253 -32.27 -6.59 -5.13
N PHE A 254 -31.19 -6.54 -5.91
CA PHE A 254 -30.75 -5.29 -6.55
C PHE A 254 -31.85 -4.61 -7.37
N PRO A 255 -32.66 -5.31 -8.20
CA PRO A 255 -33.76 -4.66 -8.94
C PRO A 255 -34.81 -4.00 -8.06
N GLU A 256 -35.11 -4.60 -6.90
CA GLU A 256 -36.10 -4.11 -5.95
C GLU A 256 -35.58 -2.86 -5.22
N GLU A 257 -34.31 -2.90 -4.82
CA GLU A 257 -33.59 -1.78 -4.21
C GLU A 257 -33.43 -0.60 -5.17
N PHE A 258 -33.12 -0.87 -6.44
CA PHE A 258 -33.04 0.15 -7.48
C PHE A 258 -34.38 0.83 -7.73
N LYS A 259 -35.46 0.03 -7.84
CA LYS A 259 -36.80 0.56 -8.04
C LYS A 259 -37.27 1.39 -6.86
N LEU A 260 -36.87 1.02 -5.64
CA LEU A 260 -37.12 1.82 -4.44
C LEU A 260 -36.44 3.19 -4.50
N ASP A 261 -35.19 3.23 -4.98
CA ASP A 261 -34.41 4.47 -5.03
C ASP A 261 -34.85 5.41 -6.16
N HIS A 262 -35.23 4.86 -7.31
CA HIS A 262 -35.39 5.63 -8.55
C HIS A 262 -36.80 5.62 -9.15
N GLY A 263 -37.68 4.73 -8.68
CA GLY A 263 -39.09 4.68 -9.09
C GLY A 263 -39.37 3.96 -10.41
N TYR A 264 -38.35 3.39 -11.08
CA TYR A 264 -38.51 2.61 -12.32
C TYR A 264 -37.79 1.26 -12.25
N ASP A 265 -38.15 0.34 -13.15
CA ASP A 265 -37.60 -1.01 -13.20
C ASP A 265 -36.32 -1.06 -14.05
N LEU A 266 -35.19 -1.45 -13.46
CA LEU A 266 -33.90 -1.55 -14.14
C LEU A 266 -33.85 -2.61 -15.24
N MET A 267 -34.67 -3.66 -15.15
CA MET A 267 -34.51 -4.86 -16.00
C MET A 267 -34.61 -4.53 -17.49
N GLY A 268 -35.52 -3.64 -17.88
CA GLY A 268 -35.66 -3.17 -19.27
C GLY A 268 -34.55 -2.25 -19.76
N PHE A 269 -33.68 -1.76 -18.85
CA PHE A 269 -32.62 -0.80 -19.15
C PHE A 269 -31.21 -1.37 -18.99
N LEU A 270 -31.05 -2.67 -18.74
CA LEU A 270 -29.73 -3.31 -18.60
C LEU A 270 -28.75 -3.00 -19.75
N PRO A 271 -29.16 -2.87 -21.03
CA PRO A 271 -28.24 -2.45 -22.10
C PRO A 271 -27.60 -1.07 -21.87
N HIS A 272 -28.28 -0.14 -21.21
CA HIS A 272 -27.73 1.21 -20.93
C HIS A 272 -26.50 1.20 -20.03
N LEU A 273 -26.30 0.12 -19.25
CA LEU A 273 -25.16 0.00 -18.33
C LEU A 273 -23.83 -0.18 -19.06
N VAL A 274 -23.85 -0.78 -20.26
CA VAL A 274 -22.65 -1.16 -21.03
C VAL A 274 -22.53 -0.46 -22.38
N MET A 275 -23.53 0.32 -22.80
CA MET A 275 -23.47 1.13 -24.01
C MET A 275 -24.38 2.35 -23.94
N ASP A 276 -24.10 3.34 -24.78
CA ASP A 276 -25.02 4.45 -25.01
C ASP A 276 -26.10 4.02 -26.00
N VAL A 277 -27.32 3.85 -25.48
CA VAL A 277 -28.53 3.51 -26.26
C VAL A 277 -29.22 4.79 -26.73
N ASN A 278 -29.40 5.74 -25.81
CA ASN A 278 -30.00 7.05 -26.02
C ASN A 278 -29.53 8.02 -24.90
N PRO A 279 -29.94 9.31 -24.91
CA PRO A 279 -29.46 10.29 -23.91
C PRO A 279 -29.71 9.91 -22.44
N SER A 280 -30.71 9.06 -22.14
CA SER A 280 -30.99 8.61 -20.77
C SER A 280 -29.96 7.63 -20.21
N SER A 281 -29.08 7.06 -21.04
CA SER A 281 -28.08 6.06 -20.62
C SER A 281 -27.15 6.58 -19.52
N VAL A 282 -26.74 7.84 -19.63
CA VAL A 282 -25.90 8.53 -18.65
C VAL A 282 -26.57 8.54 -17.27
N ARG A 283 -27.86 8.89 -17.21
CA ARG A 283 -28.64 8.88 -15.96
C ARG A 283 -28.81 7.47 -15.41
N ILE A 284 -29.16 6.49 -16.25
CA ILE A 284 -29.39 5.11 -15.80
C ILE A 284 -28.12 4.51 -15.17
N ARG A 285 -26.95 4.79 -15.75
CA ARG A 285 -25.66 4.39 -15.15
C ARG A 285 -25.43 5.05 -13.79
N ASN A 286 -25.68 6.36 -13.70
CA ASN A 286 -25.58 7.10 -12.44
C ASN A 286 -26.53 6.54 -11.36
N ASP A 287 -27.79 6.28 -11.72
CA ASP A 287 -28.79 5.72 -10.82
C ASP A 287 -28.37 4.33 -10.31
N TYR A 288 -27.86 3.46 -11.21
CA TYR A 288 -27.33 2.14 -10.82
C TYR A 288 -26.20 2.27 -9.79
N ARG A 289 -25.26 3.19 -10.01
CA ARG A 289 -24.13 3.44 -9.10
C ARG A 289 -24.55 4.07 -7.78
N LYS A 290 -25.60 4.90 -7.76
CA LYS A 290 -26.18 5.44 -6.52
C LYS A 290 -26.85 4.36 -5.67
N THR A 291 -27.60 3.46 -6.30
CA THR A 291 -28.15 2.28 -5.62
C THR A 291 -27.01 1.44 -5.01
N LEU A 292 -25.95 1.18 -5.79
CA LEU A 292 -24.76 0.46 -5.34
C LEU A 292 -24.09 1.16 -4.13
N HIS A 293 -23.83 2.46 -4.20
CA HIS A 293 -23.27 3.25 -3.09
C HIS A 293 -24.09 3.11 -1.80
N ARG A 294 -25.42 3.27 -1.90
CA ARG A 294 -26.33 3.16 -0.74
C ARG A 294 -26.25 1.78 -0.12
N LEU A 295 -26.27 0.72 -0.93
CA LEU A 295 -26.22 -0.65 -0.44
C LEU A 295 -24.88 -0.94 0.26
N LEU A 296 -23.75 -0.56 -0.33
CA LEU A 296 -22.43 -0.74 0.28
C LEU A 296 -22.31 -0.02 1.64
N CYS A 297 -22.73 1.23 1.70
CA CYS A 297 -22.69 2.00 2.94
C CYS A 297 -23.60 1.39 4.02
N ARG A 298 -24.85 1.09 3.67
CA ARG A 298 -25.88 0.62 4.61
C ARG A 298 -25.68 -0.83 5.06
N ASN A 299 -25.25 -1.70 4.17
CA ASN A 299 -25.23 -3.15 4.40
C ASN A 299 -23.86 -3.64 4.86
N TYR A 300 -22.78 -2.91 4.58
CA TYR A 300 -21.42 -3.32 4.92
C TYR A 300 -20.72 -2.35 5.88
N LEU A 301 -20.52 -1.10 5.48
CA LEU A 301 -19.71 -0.15 6.26
C LEU A 301 -20.37 0.27 7.58
N GLU A 302 -21.64 0.68 7.53
CA GLU A 302 -22.37 1.19 8.70
C GLU A 302 -22.53 0.14 9.82
N PRO A 303 -22.96 -1.11 9.54
CA PRO A 303 -23.14 -2.11 10.60
C PRO A 303 -21.83 -2.47 11.31
N ILE A 304 -20.72 -2.61 10.56
CA ILE A 304 -19.39 -2.92 11.12
C ILE A 304 -18.93 -1.76 12.01
N ARG A 305 -18.95 -0.53 11.50
CA ARG A 305 -18.58 0.65 12.28
C ARG A 305 -19.44 0.80 13.54
N LYS A 306 -20.74 0.54 13.44
CA LYS A 306 -21.66 0.63 14.59
C LYS A 306 -21.27 -0.37 15.68
N TRP A 307 -21.07 -1.64 15.30
CA TRP A 307 -20.70 -2.70 16.24
C TRP A 307 -19.38 -2.39 16.97
N LEU A 308 -18.40 -1.88 16.24
CA LEU A 308 -17.09 -1.48 16.78
C LEU A 308 -17.22 -0.30 17.78
N ASN A 309 -17.95 0.75 17.39
CA ASN A 309 -18.13 1.93 18.24
C ASN A 309 -18.90 1.64 19.53
N GLU A 310 -19.87 0.72 19.51
CA GLU A 310 -20.56 0.26 20.73
C GLU A 310 -19.61 -0.38 21.76
N ARG A 311 -18.40 -0.75 21.34
CA ARG A 311 -17.32 -1.31 22.18
C ARG A 311 -16.13 -0.38 22.36
N GLY A 312 -16.21 0.85 21.86
CA GLY A 312 -15.11 1.82 21.93
C GLY A 312 -13.91 1.48 21.03
N ILE A 313 -14.11 0.66 20.01
CA ILE A 313 -13.09 0.30 19.01
C ILE A 313 -13.31 1.19 17.78
N ASP A 314 -12.25 1.77 17.26
CA ASP A 314 -12.34 2.59 16.05
C ASP A 314 -12.43 1.74 14.78
N SER A 315 -13.27 2.15 13.84
CA SER A 315 -13.21 1.64 12.46
C SER A 315 -12.15 2.41 11.68
N ALA A 316 -11.00 1.79 11.43
CA ALA A 316 -9.91 2.31 10.59
C ALA A 316 -9.81 1.51 9.30
N GLY A 317 -9.24 2.08 8.24
CA GLY A 317 -9.02 1.34 7.00
C GLY A 317 -9.23 2.18 5.75
N HIS A 318 -9.03 1.55 4.60
CA HIS A 318 -9.16 2.18 3.29
C HIS A 318 -9.99 1.32 2.34
N LEU A 319 -10.48 1.96 1.29
CA LEU A 319 -11.22 1.32 0.22
C LEU A 319 -10.26 0.99 -0.93
N SER A 320 -10.72 0.19 -1.89
CA SER A 320 -9.86 -0.23 -3.01
C SER A 320 -9.56 0.92 -3.96
N ARG A 321 -8.26 1.20 -4.18
CA ARG A 321 -7.75 2.00 -5.31
C ARG A 321 -8.11 3.50 -5.29
N SER A 322 -8.04 4.17 -4.15
CA SER A 322 -8.40 5.60 -4.02
C SER A 322 -7.61 6.55 -4.94
N GLU A 323 -6.43 6.15 -5.40
CA GLU A 323 -5.58 6.85 -6.37
C GLU A 323 -6.01 6.64 -7.84
N PHE A 324 -6.95 5.72 -8.08
CA PHE A 324 -7.55 5.45 -9.39
C PHE A 324 -9.06 5.69 -9.34
N LEU A 325 -9.45 6.95 -9.54
CA LEU A 325 -10.82 7.44 -9.51
C LEU A 325 -11.77 6.68 -10.44
N ALA A 326 -11.31 6.24 -11.62
CA ALA A 326 -12.14 5.45 -12.54
C ALA A 326 -12.56 4.10 -11.93
N TYR A 327 -11.61 3.36 -11.33
CA TYR A 327 -11.91 2.10 -10.65
C TYR A 327 -12.76 2.33 -9.40
N THR A 328 -12.42 3.38 -8.64
CA THR A 328 -13.19 3.79 -7.47
C THR A 328 -14.64 4.08 -7.84
N GLY A 329 -14.92 4.75 -8.97
CA GLY A 329 -16.28 4.99 -9.46
C GLY A 329 -17.09 3.73 -9.77
N LEU A 330 -16.42 2.60 -10.05
CA LEU A 330 -17.04 1.30 -10.27
C LEU A 330 -17.29 0.54 -8.96
N TYR A 331 -16.28 0.47 -8.09
CA TYR A 331 -16.30 -0.36 -6.89
C TYR A 331 -16.86 0.35 -5.66
N TRP A 332 -16.53 1.62 -5.49
CA TRP A 332 -16.93 2.48 -4.39
C TRP A 332 -17.49 3.80 -4.92
N PRO A 333 -18.67 3.78 -5.60
CA PRO A 333 -19.24 5.01 -6.13
C PRO A 333 -19.41 6.03 -5.01
N ASN A 334 -18.94 7.26 -5.23
CA ASN A 334 -18.87 8.31 -4.22
C ASN A 334 -18.03 7.93 -2.97
N GLU A 335 -16.84 7.37 -3.20
CA GLU A 335 -15.89 6.93 -2.18
C GLU A 335 -15.63 7.97 -1.08
N LEU A 336 -15.44 9.24 -1.46
CA LEU A 336 -15.25 10.33 -0.49
C LEU A 336 -16.31 10.27 0.60
N ARG A 337 -17.58 10.06 0.23
CA ARG A 337 -18.70 9.95 1.17
C ARG A 337 -18.79 8.60 1.87
N CYS A 338 -18.29 7.51 1.29
CA CYS A 338 -18.17 6.22 1.97
C CYS A 338 -17.34 6.35 3.26
N PHE A 339 -16.32 7.22 3.28
CA PHE A 339 -15.51 7.50 4.47
C PHE A 339 -16.28 8.14 5.64
N LYS A 340 -17.53 8.61 5.43
CA LYS A 340 -18.46 8.94 6.54
C LYS A 340 -18.68 7.74 7.47
N HIS A 341 -18.49 6.52 6.98
CA HIS A 341 -18.66 5.27 7.72
C HIS A 341 -17.34 4.70 8.27
N PHE A 342 -16.29 5.50 8.37
CA PHE A 342 -15.06 5.19 9.11
C PHE A 342 -14.90 6.14 10.30
N ASP A 343 -14.16 5.74 11.33
CA ASP A 343 -13.70 6.65 12.41
C ASP A 343 -12.33 7.23 12.08
N ILE A 344 -11.50 6.47 11.37
CA ILE A 344 -10.21 6.89 10.80
C ILE A 344 -10.17 6.45 9.33
N PRO A 345 -10.62 7.28 8.38
CA PRO A 345 -10.44 6.98 6.96
C PRO A 345 -8.95 7.01 6.61
N CYS A 346 -8.48 5.96 5.93
CA CYS A 346 -7.11 5.81 5.48
C CYS A 346 -7.04 5.70 3.95
N CYS A 347 -5.82 5.84 3.41
CA CYS A 347 -5.41 5.47 2.06
C CYS A 347 -4.09 4.68 2.11
N ASP A 348 -3.62 4.15 1.00
CA ASP A 348 -2.38 3.36 0.90
C ASP A 348 -1.44 3.91 -0.19
N PRO A 349 -0.82 5.08 0.00
CA PRO A 349 0.18 5.59 -0.94
C PRO A 349 1.44 4.71 -0.94
N LEU A 350 1.53 3.83 -1.94
CA LEU A 350 2.54 2.78 -2.04
C LEU A 350 3.81 3.21 -2.79
N GLY A 351 4.95 2.63 -2.39
CA GLY A 351 6.23 2.73 -3.10
C GLY A 351 7.10 3.93 -2.74
N ALA A 352 8.39 3.86 -3.11
CA ALA A 352 9.38 4.89 -2.76
C ALA A 352 9.32 6.16 -3.63
N GLY A 353 8.54 6.15 -4.72
CA GLY A 353 8.44 7.27 -5.68
C GLY A 353 7.40 8.34 -5.34
N ILE A 354 6.67 8.18 -4.22
CA ILE A 354 5.61 9.10 -3.82
C ILE A 354 6.14 10.53 -3.58
N GLY A 355 5.26 11.53 -3.66
CA GLY A 355 5.61 12.94 -3.43
C GLY A 355 6.39 13.62 -4.56
N GLN A 356 6.88 12.88 -5.55
CA GLN A 356 7.45 13.46 -6.77
C GLN A 356 6.34 13.92 -7.73
N PRO A 357 6.61 14.93 -8.60
CA PRO A 357 5.62 15.40 -9.59
C PRO A 357 5.02 14.30 -10.46
N GLY A 358 5.83 13.30 -10.84
CA GLY A 358 5.38 12.16 -11.65
C GLY A 358 4.47 11.16 -10.92
N ALA A 359 4.28 11.32 -9.61
CA ALA A 359 3.50 10.43 -8.75
C ALA A 359 2.20 11.10 -8.27
N ALA A 360 1.65 12.03 -9.07
CA ALA A 360 0.53 12.89 -8.69
C ALA A 360 -0.79 12.15 -8.35
N ALA A 361 -0.92 10.87 -8.73
CA ALA A 361 -2.04 10.03 -8.34
C ALA A 361 -2.22 9.96 -6.81
N HIS A 362 -1.12 9.92 -6.06
CA HIS A 362 -1.15 9.87 -4.60
C HIS A 362 -1.64 11.18 -3.97
N HIS A 363 -1.52 12.33 -4.66
CA HIS A 363 -2.11 13.58 -4.19
C HIS A 363 -3.61 13.43 -4.02
N ILE A 364 -4.30 12.94 -5.05
CA ILE A 364 -5.75 12.79 -5.01
C ILE A 364 -6.18 11.78 -3.95
N GLY A 365 -5.54 10.60 -3.88
CA GLY A 365 -5.88 9.58 -2.87
C GLY A 365 -5.74 10.13 -1.44
N ILE A 366 -4.62 10.79 -1.12
CA ILE A 366 -4.40 11.39 0.21
C ILE A 366 -5.38 12.55 0.47
N LYS A 367 -5.65 13.39 -0.53
CA LYS A 367 -6.59 14.49 -0.39
C LYS A 367 -8.03 14.01 -0.25
N ALA A 368 -8.42 12.87 -0.85
CA ALA A 368 -9.76 12.32 -0.71
C ALA A 368 -10.05 11.94 0.76
N VAL A 369 -9.14 11.20 1.38
CA VAL A 369 -9.30 10.77 2.79
C VAL A 369 -9.15 11.92 3.77
N SER A 370 -8.22 12.85 3.52
CA SER A 370 -8.04 13.99 4.40
C SER A 370 -9.22 14.97 4.32
N SER A 371 -9.80 15.15 3.13
CA SER A 371 -11.01 15.95 2.96
C SER A 371 -12.22 15.29 3.61
N ALA A 372 -12.41 13.98 3.40
CA ALA A 372 -13.49 13.22 4.04
C ALA A 372 -13.42 13.28 5.57
N ALA A 373 -12.21 13.17 6.14
CA ALA A 373 -12.04 13.28 7.58
C ALA A 373 -12.55 14.62 8.12
N ARG A 374 -12.34 15.73 7.41
CA ARG A 374 -12.79 17.06 7.83
C ARG A 374 -14.28 17.24 7.62
N LEU A 375 -14.78 16.91 6.43
CA LEU A 375 -16.19 17.04 6.05
C LEU A 375 -17.12 16.26 6.98
N PHE A 376 -16.67 15.10 7.50
CA PHE A 376 -17.48 14.25 8.37
C PHE A 376 -17.03 14.26 9.83
N GLY A 377 -16.22 15.25 10.25
CA GLY A 377 -15.82 15.44 11.64
C GLY A 377 -15.08 14.25 12.26
N LYS A 378 -14.24 13.57 11.46
CA LYS A 378 -13.41 12.45 11.89
C LYS A 378 -12.21 12.97 12.67
N LYS A 379 -11.74 12.12 13.59
CA LYS A 379 -10.65 12.47 14.50
C LYS A 379 -9.28 12.61 13.83
N ALA A 380 -9.04 11.86 12.75
CA ALA A 380 -7.89 12.01 11.87
C ALA A 380 -8.19 11.38 10.50
N ALA A 381 -7.34 11.70 9.53
CA ALA A 381 -7.12 10.88 8.34
C ALA A 381 -5.78 10.17 8.48
N GLY A 382 -5.67 8.97 7.91
CA GLY A 382 -4.47 8.18 8.01
C GLY A 382 -3.99 7.51 6.74
N ALA A 383 -2.94 6.71 6.87
CA ALA A 383 -2.45 5.86 5.80
C ALA A 383 -2.01 4.48 6.30
N ASP A 384 -2.19 3.47 5.46
CA ASP A 384 -1.30 2.32 5.45
C ASP A 384 -0.02 2.71 4.69
N ALA A 385 1.11 2.75 5.39
CA ALA A 385 2.32 3.39 4.92
C ALA A 385 3.47 2.40 4.69
N PHE A 386 4.27 2.70 3.65
CA PHE A 386 5.57 2.10 3.32
C PHE A 386 5.59 0.72 2.65
N ALA A 387 4.42 0.14 2.35
CA ALA A 387 4.39 -1.06 1.53
C ALA A 387 5.13 -0.83 0.19
N VAL A 388 5.76 -1.89 -0.30
CA VAL A 388 6.51 -1.96 -1.57
C VAL A 388 7.61 -0.90 -1.74
N GLY A 389 8.21 -0.43 -0.63
CA GLY A 389 9.36 0.47 -0.64
C GLY A 389 10.69 -0.18 -1.02
N GLY A 390 10.81 -1.51 -0.89
CA GLY A 390 12.04 -2.26 -1.16
C GLY A 390 13.07 -2.24 -0.02
N ASP A 391 13.98 -3.22 -0.01
CA ASP A 391 14.93 -3.47 1.10
C ASP A 391 16.06 -2.44 1.23
N THR A 392 16.14 -1.52 0.26
CA THR A 392 17.13 -0.44 0.27
C THR A 392 16.63 0.83 0.95
N VAL A 393 15.36 0.85 1.38
CA VAL A 393 14.78 2.02 2.06
C VAL A 393 15.57 2.35 3.32
N SER A 394 15.83 3.63 3.55
CA SER A 394 16.45 4.14 4.77
C SER A 394 15.43 4.90 5.62
N LEU A 395 15.75 5.16 6.89
CA LEU A 395 14.91 6.03 7.74
C LEU A 395 14.72 7.44 7.16
N SER A 396 15.70 7.95 6.39
CA SER A 396 15.57 9.24 5.70
C SER A 396 14.50 9.19 4.61
N ASP A 397 14.40 8.07 3.90
CA ASP A 397 13.37 7.86 2.86
C ASP A 397 11.98 7.72 3.50
N LEU A 398 11.88 6.96 4.61
CA LEU A 398 10.63 6.86 5.39
C LEU A 398 10.16 8.24 5.88
N LYS A 399 11.11 9.08 6.31
CA LYS A 399 10.81 10.44 6.77
C LYS A 399 10.36 11.37 5.65
N PHE A 400 10.97 11.28 4.46
CA PHE A 400 10.47 11.97 3.26
C PHE A 400 9.01 11.60 2.99
N MET A 401 8.72 10.28 2.93
CA MET A 401 7.40 9.75 2.61
C MET A 401 6.32 10.23 3.60
N LEU A 402 6.60 10.22 4.90
CA LEU A 402 5.61 10.69 5.87
C LEU A 402 5.50 12.21 5.95
N ASN A 403 6.57 12.97 5.70
CA ASN A 403 6.49 14.42 5.61
C ASN A 403 5.56 14.85 4.46
N TYR A 404 5.62 14.14 3.34
CA TYR A 404 4.67 14.26 2.24
C TYR A 404 3.23 13.95 2.68
N HIS A 405 3.00 12.90 3.46
CA HIS A 405 1.67 12.58 3.99
C HIS A 405 1.15 13.65 4.98
N LEU A 406 2.01 14.13 5.87
CA LEU A 406 1.69 15.12 6.89
C LEU A 406 1.26 16.45 6.27
N VAL A 407 1.99 16.93 5.26
CA VAL A 407 1.65 18.19 4.57
C VAL A 407 0.32 18.07 3.82
N LEU A 408 -0.06 16.90 3.32
CA LEU A 408 -1.34 16.72 2.63
C LEU A 408 -2.54 16.47 3.55
N GLY A 409 -2.32 16.24 4.84
CA GLY A 409 -3.40 16.19 5.83
C GLY A 409 -3.40 15.00 6.76
N LEU A 410 -2.58 13.98 6.52
CA LEU A 410 -2.61 12.75 7.32
C LEU A 410 -1.92 12.97 8.67
N THR A 411 -2.47 12.37 9.72
CA THR A 411 -1.93 12.44 11.09
C THR A 411 -2.10 11.13 11.86
N TRP A 412 -2.45 10.06 11.16
CA TRP A 412 -2.54 8.71 11.72
C TRP A 412 -1.84 7.74 10.76
N PHE A 413 -0.97 6.86 11.26
CA PHE A 413 -0.15 6.01 10.41
C PHE A 413 -0.17 4.58 10.90
N ASN A 414 -0.46 3.67 10.00
CA ASN A 414 -0.24 2.24 10.17
C ASN A 414 1.02 1.86 9.38
N VAL A 415 2.07 1.43 10.09
CA VAL A 415 3.36 1.07 9.47
C VAL A 415 3.30 -0.37 8.97
N HIS A 416 3.34 -0.54 7.64
CA HIS A 416 3.37 -1.85 7.00
C HIS A 416 4.68 -2.61 7.25
N GLY A 417 4.60 -3.94 7.38
CA GLY A 417 5.75 -4.83 7.22
C GLY A 417 6.61 -5.04 8.46
N LEU A 418 6.03 -5.35 9.63
CA LEU A 418 6.79 -5.79 10.80
C LEU A 418 6.85 -7.33 10.85
N TYR A 419 7.79 -7.94 10.14
CA TYR A 419 7.83 -9.40 9.90
C TYR A 419 8.22 -10.22 11.14
N TYR A 420 7.42 -11.24 11.46
CA TYR A 420 7.78 -12.26 12.44
C TYR A 420 9.08 -13.00 12.04
N THR A 421 9.16 -13.43 10.78
CA THR A 421 10.38 -13.92 10.12
C THR A 421 10.38 -13.61 8.62
N LEU A 422 11.58 -13.48 8.06
CA LEU A 422 11.87 -13.43 6.61
C LEU A 422 12.30 -14.79 6.03
N ASP A 423 12.18 -15.89 6.78
CA ASP A 423 12.52 -17.24 6.34
C ASP A 423 11.77 -17.64 5.06
N GLY A 424 12.50 -18.24 4.12
CA GLY A 424 11.97 -18.69 2.83
C GLY A 424 11.42 -17.55 1.95
N GLU A 425 10.33 -17.82 1.23
CA GLU A 425 9.70 -16.88 0.29
C GLU A 425 9.12 -15.60 0.94
N ARG A 426 9.04 -15.56 2.28
CA ARG A 426 8.50 -14.40 3.03
C ARG A 426 9.31 -13.14 2.87
N ARG A 427 10.61 -13.26 2.57
CA ARG A 427 11.48 -12.12 2.27
C ARG A 427 10.98 -11.27 1.10
N ASP A 428 10.28 -11.90 0.16
CA ASP A 428 9.81 -11.26 -1.08
C ASP A 428 8.33 -10.81 -1.01
N GLU A 429 7.68 -10.94 0.15
CA GLU A 429 6.22 -10.89 0.30
C GLU A 429 5.61 -9.48 0.23
N ALA A 430 6.42 -8.45 0.47
CA ALA A 430 6.23 -7.02 0.15
C ALA A 430 7.29 -6.23 0.91
N PRO A 431 8.56 -6.19 0.44
CA PRO A 431 9.63 -5.51 1.15
C PRO A 431 9.36 -4.00 1.26
N PRO A 432 9.84 -3.33 2.32
CA PRO A 432 10.85 -3.82 3.27
C PRO A 432 10.24 -4.46 4.54
N SER A 433 11.07 -5.21 5.28
CA SER A 433 10.81 -5.38 6.71
C SER A 433 11.21 -4.13 7.47
N LEU A 434 10.25 -3.48 8.11
CA LEU A 434 10.45 -2.30 8.97
C LEU A 434 10.56 -2.68 10.45
N PHE A 435 11.03 -3.90 10.74
CA PHE A 435 11.26 -4.40 12.09
C PHE A 435 12.75 -4.66 12.36
N TYR A 436 13.09 -5.50 13.34
CA TYR A 436 14.48 -5.68 13.78
C TYR A 436 15.42 -6.26 12.70
N GLN A 437 14.88 -6.81 11.62
CA GLN A 437 15.65 -7.21 10.44
C GLN A 437 16.24 -6.00 9.68
N HIS A 438 15.66 -4.80 9.87
CA HIS A 438 16.16 -3.55 9.32
C HIS A 438 17.39 -3.07 10.10
N SER A 439 18.53 -2.85 9.42
CA SER A 439 19.79 -2.49 10.08
C SER A 439 19.70 -1.20 10.91
N GLN A 440 18.84 -0.26 10.51
CA GLN A 440 18.59 0.99 11.25
C GLN A 440 17.52 0.88 12.36
N TRP A 441 17.04 -0.32 12.71
CA TRP A 441 16.07 -0.52 13.80
C TRP A 441 16.46 0.16 15.13
N PRO A 442 17.75 0.18 15.55
CA PRO A 442 18.16 0.91 16.75
C PRO A 442 17.81 2.42 16.74
N HIS A 443 17.60 3.01 15.57
CA HIS A 443 17.25 4.42 15.38
C HIS A 443 15.77 4.63 15.05
N MET A 444 14.98 3.55 14.92
CA MET A 444 13.55 3.60 14.58
C MET A 444 12.76 4.42 15.61
N LYS A 445 13.10 4.31 16.91
CA LYS A 445 12.45 5.10 17.96
C LYS A 445 12.53 6.62 17.70
N THR A 446 13.69 7.11 17.27
CA THR A 446 13.88 8.54 16.93
C THR A 446 12.96 8.96 15.80
N PHE A 447 12.79 8.11 14.80
CA PHE A 447 11.88 8.35 13.68
C PHE A 447 10.42 8.38 14.14
N LEU A 448 9.99 7.38 14.90
CA LEU A 448 8.61 7.27 15.39
C LEU A 448 8.25 8.40 16.36
N ASP A 449 9.18 8.84 17.22
CA ASP A 449 8.98 9.97 18.12
C ASP A 449 8.85 11.30 17.37
N TYR A 450 9.66 11.51 16.31
CA TYR A 450 9.50 12.66 15.42
C TYR A 450 8.09 12.68 14.81
N LEU A 451 7.65 11.55 14.28
CA LEU A 451 6.34 11.43 13.62
C LEU A 451 5.20 11.74 14.58
N LYS A 452 5.18 11.12 15.77
CA LYS A 452 4.15 11.36 16.79
C LYS A 452 4.06 12.84 17.15
N LYS A 453 5.20 13.48 17.40
CA LYS A 453 5.28 14.91 17.71
C LYS A 453 4.68 15.76 16.58
N ARG A 454 5.05 15.49 15.32
CA ARG A 454 4.52 16.23 14.16
C ARG A 454 3.01 16.02 13.98
N CYS A 455 2.50 14.80 14.19
CA CYS A 455 1.06 14.53 14.19
C CYS A 455 0.31 15.39 15.22
N GLU A 456 0.82 15.45 16.45
CA GLU A 456 0.23 16.24 17.55
C GLU A 456 0.27 17.76 17.27
N GLU A 457 1.36 18.27 16.70
CA GLU A 457 1.46 19.69 16.40
C GLU A 457 0.53 20.10 15.25
N LEU A 458 0.30 19.18 14.30
CA LEU A 458 -0.60 19.36 13.17
C LEU A 458 -2.08 19.18 13.51
N THR A 459 -2.43 18.88 14.77
CA THR A 459 -3.81 18.99 15.25
C THR A 459 -4.23 20.46 15.29
N GLY A 460 -5.34 20.82 14.66
CA GLY A 460 -5.86 22.19 14.64
C GLY A 460 -6.94 22.34 13.59
N GLU A 461 -7.55 23.52 13.52
CA GLU A 461 -8.53 23.84 12.48
C GLU A 461 -7.81 24.02 11.15
N TYR A 462 -8.21 23.29 10.12
CA TYR A 462 -7.59 23.37 8.81
C TYR A 462 -7.94 24.68 8.10
N VAL A 463 -6.93 25.38 7.56
CA VAL A 463 -7.12 26.66 6.87
C VAL A 463 -6.85 26.48 5.38
N CYS A 464 -7.93 26.37 4.63
CA CYS A 464 -7.94 26.28 3.17
C CYS A 464 -9.06 27.15 2.64
N ASN A 465 -8.81 27.86 1.53
CA ASN A 465 -9.75 28.77 0.88
C ASN A 465 -10.28 28.23 -0.46
N LEU A 466 -9.87 27.01 -0.84
CA LEU A 466 -10.16 26.41 -2.12
C LEU A 466 -10.86 25.05 -1.94
N ALA A 467 -12.02 24.89 -2.57
CA ALA A 467 -12.66 23.59 -2.71
C ALA A 467 -12.57 23.12 -4.17
N MET A 468 -12.47 21.80 -4.37
CA MET A 468 -12.53 21.17 -5.68
C MET A 468 -13.60 20.08 -5.65
N LEU A 469 -14.43 20.02 -6.69
CA LEU A 469 -15.46 19.00 -6.81
C LEU A 469 -14.81 17.61 -6.93
N TYR A 470 -15.18 16.70 -6.04
CA TYR A 470 -14.92 15.27 -6.26
C TYR A 470 -15.92 14.75 -7.30
N PRO A 471 -15.47 14.30 -8.49
CA PRO A 471 -16.33 14.20 -9.68
C PRO A 471 -17.15 12.90 -9.72
N SER A 472 -17.85 12.58 -8.63
CA SER A 472 -18.64 11.37 -8.44
C SER A 472 -19.63 11.10 -9.58
N THR A 473 -20.47 12.07 -9.96
CA THR A 473 -21.45 11.86 -11.05
C THR A 473 -20.76 11.62 -12.39
N ALA A 474 -19.69 12.36 -12.68
CA ALA A 474 -18.95 12.20 -13.93
C ALA A 474 -18.31 10.80 -14.02
N LEU A 475 -17.76 10.27 -12.92
CA LEU A 475 -17.19 8.92 -12.87
C LEU A 475 -18.28 7.84 -13.00
N GLN A 476 -19.39 7.99 -12.28
CA GLN A 476 -20.49 7.02 -12.22
C GLN A 476 -21.28 6.90 -13.52
N SER A 477 -21.33 7.99 -14.30
CA SER A 477 -22.13 8.06 -15.52
C SER A 477 -21.39 7.57 -16.77
N ARG A 478 -20.09 7.29 -16.66
CA ARG A 478 -19.24 6.86 -17.78
C ARG A 478 -19.37 5.37 -18.07
N LEU A 479 -19.00 5.00 -19.30
CA LEU A 479 -18.72 3.61 -19.64
C LEU A 479 -17.33 3.22 -19.11
N PRO A 480 -17.12 1.97 -18.66
CA PRO A 480 -15.81 1.52 -18.16
C PRO A 480 -14.65 1.74 -19.14
N GLU A 481 -14.91 1.70 -20.45
CA GLU A 481 -13.90 1.86 -21.51
C GLU A 481 -13.62 3.32 -21.92
N SER A 482 -14.22 4.29 -21.22
CA SER A 482 -14.06 5.72 -21.56
C SER A 482 -12.62 6.21 -21.28
N GLU A 483 -12.21 7.31 -21.94
CA GLU A 483 -10.91 7.94 -21.67
C GLU A 483 -10.74 8.24 -20.16
N PRO A 484 -9.59 7.87 -19.55
CA PRO A 484 -9.37 8.08 -18.12
C PRO A 484 -9.47 9.55 -17.72
N LEU A 485 -10.17 9.82 -16.62
CA LEU A 485 -10.25 11.16 -16.02
C LEU A 485 -9.09 11.41 -15.04
N ASP A 486 -8.51 10.33 -14.55
CA ASP A 486 -7.53 10.23 -13.48
C ASP A 486 -6.33 11.12 -13.75
N GLU A 487 -5.65 10.95 -14.88
CA GLU A 487 -4.45 11.73 -15.24
C GLU A 487 -4.73 13.23 -15.25
N LYS A 488 -5.86 13.66 -15.83
CA LYS A 488 -6.24 15.07 -15.91
C LYS A 488 -6.43 15.66 -14.52
N LEU A 489 -7.07 14.94 -13.59
CA LEU A 489 -7.26 15.40 -12.21
C LEU A 489 -5.96 15.36 -11.38
N HIS A 490 -5.12 14.36 -11.60
CA HIS A 490 -3.81 14.25 -10.96
C HIS A 490 -2.92 15.45 -11.33
N LEU A 491 -2.92 15.86 -12.60
CA LEU A 491 -2.18 17.03 -13.06
C LEU A 491 -2.69 18.33 -12.45
N ILE A 492 -4.00 18.51 -12.31
CA ILE A 492 -4.56 19.69 -11.63
C ILE A 492 -4.16 19.72 -10.15
N ALA A 493 -4.20 18.59 -9.46
CA ALA A 493 -3.74 18.50 -8.07
C ALA A 493 -2.25 18.83 -7.93
N GLU A 494 -1.41 18.30 -8.82
CA GLU A 494 0.03 18.61 -8.86
C GLU A 494 0.29 20.10 -9.10
N GLU A 495 -0.41 20.70 -10.07
CA GLU A 495 -0.24 22.11 -10.42
C GLU A 495 -0.66 23.04 -9.27
N LEU A 496 -1.76 22.72 -8.60
CA LEU A 496 -2.22 23.42 -7.39
C LEU A 496 -1.19 23.33 -6.26
N LEU A 497 -0.71 22.13 -5.95
CA LEU A 497 0.20 21.90 -4.81
C LEU A 497 1.59 22.49 -5.06
N SER A 498 2.12 22.36 -6.27
CA SER A 498 3.40 22.95 -6.68
C SER A 498 3.40 24.47 -6.59
N HIS A 499 2.24 25.09 -6.71
CA HIS A 499 2.07 26.54 -6.59
C HIS A 499 1.51 26.95 -5.23
N GLN A 500 1.62 26.14 -4.17
CA GLN A 500 1.17 26.48 -2.81
C GLN A 500 -0.34 26.79 -2.70
N ARG A 501 -1.18 26.21 -3.58
CA ARG A 501 -2.65 26.21 -3.46
C ARG A 501 -3.11 24.88 -2.88
N ASP A 502 -3.11 24.78 -1.55
CA ASP A 502 -3.75 23.65 -0.88
C ASP A 502 -5.29 23.71 -1.07
N PHE A 503 -5.94 22.56 -1.22
CA PHE A 503 -7.36 22.45 -1.59
C PHE A 503 -8.09 21.37 -0.77
N GLU A 504 -9.42 21.38 -0.76
CA GLU A 504 -10.21 20.29 -0.20
C GLU A 504 -11.16 19.72 -1.25
N LEU A 505 -11.31 18.40 -1.29
CA LEU A 505 -12.27 17.72 -2.14
C LEU A 505 -13.64 17.69 -1.47
N ILE A 506 -14.71 17.87 -2.24
CA ILE A 506 -16.08 17.73 -1.73
C ILE A 506 -16.97 17.08 -2.79
N ASP A 507 -17.77 16.07 -2.40
CA ASP A 507 -18.73 15.42 -3.30
C ASP A 507 -20.06 16.17 -3.37
N GLU A 508 -20.83 15.91 -4.43
CA GLU A 508 -22.09 16.61 -4.70
C GLU A 508 -23.17 16.44 -3.63
N GLN A 509 -23.22 15.31 -2.92
CA GLN A 509 -24.20 15.13 -1.84
C GLN A 509 -23.80 15.93 -0.61
N THR A 510 -22.52 15.88 -0.23
CA THR A 510 -22.01 16.65 0.90
C THR A 510 -22.04 18.15 0.62
N LEU A 511 -21.81 18.57 -0.63
CA LEU A 511 -21.95 19.96 -1.06
C LEU A 511 -23.39 20.46 -0.89
N ALA A 512 -24.37 19.68 -1.31
CA ALA A 512 -25.79 20.03 -1.17
C ALA A 512 -26.27 20.11 0.30
N GLU A 513 -25.50 19.59 1.24
CA GLU A 513 -25.77 19.67 2.69
C GLU A 513 -25.18 20.95 3.34
N GLN A 514 -24.38 21.73 2.60
CA GLN A 514 -23.75 22.95 3.13
C GLN A 514 -24.69 24.16 3.02
N ASP A 515 -24.47 25.14 3.90
CA ASP A 515 -25.00 26.49 3.70
C ASP A 515 -24.13 27.24 2.69
N THR A 516 -24.75 27.78 1.62
CA THR A 516 -24.04 28.38 0.50
C THR A 516 -23.27 29.65 0.90
N ALA A 517 -23.79 30.44 1.83
CA ALA A 517 -23.18 31.70 2.27
C ALA A 517 -21.98 31.44 3.19
N ASP A 518 -22.16 30.56 4.18
CA ASP A 518 -21.07 30.15 5.07
C ASP A 518 -19.96 29.45 4.27
N PHE A 519 -20.32 28.59 3.32
CA PHE A 519 -19.36 27.88 2.49
C PHE A 519 -18.58 28.84 1.57
N ALA A 520 -19.23 29.83 0.95
CA ALA A 520 -18.55 30.86 0.16
C ALA A 520 -17.59 31.73 1.00
N ALA A 521 -17.94 32.00 2.27
CA ALA A 521 -17.07 32.73 3.18
C ALA A 521 -15.83 31.92 3.59
N MET A 522 -15.99 30.62 3.85
CA MET A 522 -14.90 29.71 4.22
C MET A 522 -14.02 29.33 3.03
N ARG A 523 -14.64 29.12 1.87
CA ARG A 523 -14.03 28.67 0.62
C ARG A 523 -14.45 29.59 -0.51
N PRO A 524 -13.79 30.75 -0.67
CA PRO A 524 -14.14 31.72 -1.71
C PRO A 524 -13.83 31.23 -3.14
N TYR A 525 -13.08 30.15 -3.31
CA TYR A 525 -12.76 29.59 -4.62
C TYR A 525 -13.24 28.13 -4.74
N PHE A 526 -13.89 27.81 -5.85
CA PHE A 526 -14.41 26.48 -6.13
C PHE A 526 -14.01 26.03 -7.54
N ILE A 527 -13.39 24.86 -7.67
CA ILE A 527 -12.99 24.28 -8.95
C ILE A 527 -13.93 23.13 -9.35
N VAL A 528 -14.39 23.17 -10.59
CA VAL A 528 -15.00 22.04 -11.31
C VAL A 528 -14.03 21.63 -12.43
N ALA A 529 -13.24 20.59 -12.21
CA ALA A 529 -12.21 20.15 -13.14
C ALA A 529 -12.65 18.92 -13.93
N HIS A 530 -12.66 19.02 -15.27
CA HIS A 530 -12.90 17.93 -16.23
C HIS A 530 -14.16 17.07 -15.97
N ALA A 531 -15.13 17.60 -15.23
CA ALA A 531 -16.39 16.91 -14.95
C ALA A 531 -17.28 16.97 -16.19
N SER A 532 -17.55 15.81 -16.81
CA SER A 532 -18.46 15.74 -17.97
C SER A 532 -19.92 15.99 -17.59
N TRP A 533 -20.30 15.58 -16.37
CA TRP A 533 -21.68 15.63 -15.88
C TRP A 533 -21.70 16.05 -14.42
N ILE A 534 -22.71 16.84 -14.05
CA ILE A 534 -23.06 17.14 -12.66
C ILE A 534 -24.59 17.05 -12.47
N GLU A 535 -25.04 16.91 -11.23
CA GLU A 535 -26.46 16.99 -10.91
C GLU A 535 -27.00 18.43 -10.98
N GLU A 536 -28.29 18.57 -11.29
CA GLU A 536 -28.95 19.88 -11.33
C GLU A 536 -28.90 20.62 -9.98
N LYS A 537 -29.04 19.88 -8.87
CA LYS A 537 -28.92 20.46 -7.52
C LYS A 537 -27.52 21.06 -7.27
N THR A 538 -26.48 20.42 -7.81
CA THR A 538 -25.09 20.89 -7.73
C THR A 538 -24.92 22.17 -8.55
N SER A 539 -25.48 22.21 -9.76
CA SER A 539 -25.46 23.42 -10.60
C SER A 539 -26.15 24.60 -9.91
N ARG A 540 -27.34 24.37 -9.32
CA ARG A 540 -28.07 25.39 -8.54
C ARG A 540 -27.30 25.87 -7.32
N PHE A 541 -26.68 24.95 -6.57
CA PHE A 541 -25.83 25.30 -5.44
C PHE A 541 -24.68 26.23 -5.88
N LEU A 542 -24.00 25.91 -6.98
CA LEU A 542 -22.87 26.70 -7.48
C LEU A 542 -23.29 28.09 -7.98
N GLU A 543 -24.48 28.22 -8.57
CA GLU A 543 -25.06 29.52 -8.95
C GLU A 543 -25.36 30.40 -7.72
N GLU A 544 -25.93 29.81 -6.67
CA GLU A 544 -26.20 30.50 -5.40
C GLU A 544 -24.90 30.87 -4.68
N TYR A 545 -23.94 29.94 -4.61
CA TYR A 545 -22.60 30.16 -4.08
C TYR A 545 -21.89 31.33 -4.79
N ALA A 546 -21.99 31.42 -6.12
CA ALA A 546 -21.46 32.55 -6.87
C ALA A 546 -22.18 33.87 -6.55
N SER A 547 -23.49 33.81 -6.35
CA SER A 547 -24.31 34.97 -5.94
C SER A 547 -23.96 35.47 -4.54
N ASN A 548 -23.47 34.59 -3.66
CA ASN A 548 -22.97 34.91 -2.33
C ASN A 548 -21.49 35.37 -2.31
N GLY A 549 -20.90 35.61 -3.48
CA GLY A 549 -19.54 36.17 -3.62
C GLY A 549 -18.43 35.13 -3.79
N GLY A 550 -18.78 33.84 -3.88
CA GLY A 550 -17.84 32.79 -4.24
C GLY A 550 -17.43 32.86 -5.71
N THR A 551 -16.23 32.38 -6.03
CA THR A 551 -15.74 32.26 -7.41
C THR A 551 -15.79 30.79 -7.85
N VAL A 552 -16.44 30.52 -8.99
CA VAL A 552 -16.50 29.18 -9.59
C VAL A 552 -15.61 29.16 -10.83
N LEU A 553 -14.61 28.29 -10.83
CA LEU A 553 -13.70 28.05 -11.93
C LEU A 553 -14.00 26.70 -12.58
N VAL A 554 -14.24 26.70 -13.89
CA VAL A 554 -14.42 25.47 -14.68
C VAL A 554 -13.16 25.24 -15.50
N ILE A 555 -12.50 24.09 -15.28
CA ILE A 555 -11.28 23.69 -15.98
C ILE A 555 -11.64 22.58 -16.97
N GLY A 556 -11.36 22.81 -18.25
CA GLY A 556 -11.76 21.92 -19.35
C GLY A 556 -13.15 22.25 -19.90
N GLU A 557 -13.89 21.24 -20.33
CA GLU A 557 -15.23 21.42 -20.88
C GLU A 557 -16.25 21.77 -19.79
N THR A 558 -17.27 22.55 -20.17
CA THR A 558 -18.37 22.88 -19.27
C THR A 558 -19.22 21.62 -19.03
N PRO A 559 -19.46 21.21 -17.78
CA PRO A 559 -20.24 20.01 -17.51
C PRO A 559 -21.66 20.16 -18.04
N SER A 560 -22.18 19.10 -18.66
CA SER A 560 -23.60 19.01 -18.91
C SER A 560 -24.35 18.70 -17.61
N ILE A 561 -25.54 19.27 -17.46
CA ILE A 561 -26.41 18.98 -16.32
C ILE A 561 -27.11 17.65 -16.62
N LEU A 562 -26.99 16.69 -15.71
CA LEU A 562 -27.64 15.40 -15.82
C LEU A 562 -29.18 15.61 -15.87
N PRO A 563 -29.86 15.28 -16.98
CA PRO A 563 -31.27 15.62 -17.15
C PRO A 563 -32.16 14.78 -16.22
N GLU A 564 -33.24 15.37 -15.69
CA GLU A 564 -34.34 14.58 -15.12
C GLU A 564 -35.02 13.77 -16.23
N MET A 565 -35.70 12.67 -15.86
CA MET A 565 -36.45 11.83 -16.79
C MET A 565 -37.59 12.73 -17.25
N ASP A 566 -37.63 12.98 -18.56
CA ASP A 566 -38.63 13.82 -19.21
C ASP A 566 -38.45 15.35 -19.06
N SER A 567 -37.27 15.84 -18.66
CA SER A 567 -36.96 17.29 -18.60
C SER A 567 -35.73 17.66 -19.43
N ALA A 568 -35.83 18.74 -20.21
CA ALA A 568 -34.67 19.39 -20.80
C ALA A 568 -34.05 20.32 -19.75
N ALA A 569 -32.88 19.94 -19.22
CA ALA A 569 -32.13 20.81 -18.33
C ALA A 569 -31.71 22.09 -19.07
N ALA A 570 -31.96 23.26 -18.46
CA ALA A 570 -31.48 24.53 -19.00
C ALA A 570 -30.01 24.71 -18.65
N GLU A 571 -29.11 24.67 -19.64
CA GLU A 571 -27.70 24.98 -19.42
C GLU A 571 -27.53 26.46 -19.05
N LYS A 572 -27.16 26.73 -17.80
CA LYS A 572 -26.74 28.06 -17.36
C LYS A 572 -25.48 27.96 -16.52
N TRP A 573 -24.34 28.19 -17.16
CA TRP A 573 -23.02 28.31 -16.51
C TRP A 573 -22.47 29.74 -16.58
N ALA A 574 -23.34 30.74 -16.80
CA ALA A 574 -22.94 32.14 -16.94
C ALA A 574 -22.29 32.72 -15.67
N PHE A 575 -22.48 32.07 -14.52
CA PHE A 575 -21.88 32.44 -13.24
C PHE A 575 -20.43 31.94 -13.07
N ALA A 576 -19.97 31.02 -13.92
CA ALA A 576 -18.65 30.41 -13.79
C ALA A 576 -17.63 30.98 -14.79
N GLU A 577 -16.39 31.15 -14.34
CA GLU A 577 -15.26 31.50 -15.19
C GLU A 577 -14.70 30.23 -15.83
N LYS A 578 -14.56 30.22 -17.16
CA LYS A 578 -13.92 29.12 -17.89
C LYS A 578 -12.43 29.41 -17.99
N CYS A 579 -11.62 28.48 -17.51
CA CYS A 579 -10.17 28.59 -17.56
C CYS A 579 -9.59 27.47 -18.43
N GLN A 580 -8.54 27.79 -19.19
CA GLN A 580 -7.64 26.78 -19.72
C GLN A 580 -6.76 26.24 -18.57
N ALA A 581 -6.20 25.04 -18.76
CA ALA A 581 -5.40 24.38 -17.74
C ALA A 581 -4.17 25.19 -17.30
N GLU A 582 -3.65 26.10 -18.13
CA GLU A 582 -2.44 26.86 -17.81
C GLU A 582 -2.69 28.19 -17.06
N ASP A 583 -3.92 28.71 -17.05
CA ASP A 583 -4.19 30.08 -16.58
C ASP A 583 -4.87 30.15 -15.19
N PHE A 584 -5.50 29.05 -14.74
CA PHE A 584 -6.38 29.08 -13.56
C PHE A 584 -5.65 29.36 -12.25
N ILE A 585 -4.37 28.98 -12.12
CA ILE A 585 -3.55 29.20 -10.92
C ILE A 585 -3.43 30.69 -10.58
N SER A 586 -3.39 31.56 -11.60
CA SER A 586 -3.31 33.01 -11.42
C SER A 586 -4.55 33.64 -10.78
N ARG A 587 -5.70 32.94 -10.83
CA ARG A 587 -6.97 33.39 -10.25
C ARG A 587 -7.10 33.09 -8.77
N ILE A 588 -6.29 32.16 -8.27
CA ILE A 588 -6.37 31.66 -6.90
C ILE A 588 -5.18 32.22 -6.11
N PRO A 589 -5.43 33.00 -5.04
CA PRO A 589 -4.36 33.59 -4.25
C PRO A 589 -3.59 32.48 -3.51
N ALA A 590 -2.27 32.59 -3.53
CA ALA A 590 -1.36 31.80 -2.71
C ALA A 590 -0.68 32.69 -1.66
N PRO A 591 -0.21 32.10 -0.55
CA PRO A 591 0.76 32.77 0.29
C PRO A 591 2.05 33.08 -0.48
N GLU A 592 2.75 34.13 -0.05
CA GLU A 592 4.00 34.57 -0.66
C GLU A 592 5.12 33.58 -0.33
N LEU A 593 5.64 32.90 -1.35
CA LEU A 593 6.83 32.08 -1.28
C LEU A 593 7.74 32.41 -2.47
N THR A 594 8.98 32.81 -2.19
CA THR A 594 9.97 33.11 -3.23
C THR A 594 11.28 32.37 -2.94
N GLY A 595 11.96 31.94 -4.00
CA GLY A 595 13.21 31.17 -3.90
C GLY A 595 13.38 30.28 -5.14
N GLU A 596 14.61 29.83 -5.38
CA GLU A 596 14.86 28.83 -6.41
C GLU A 596 14.17 27.51 -6.01
N HIS A 597 13.50 26.85 -6.94
CA HIS A 597 12.77 25.60 -6.71
C HIS A 597 11.58 25.71 -5.73
N ALA A 598 10.93 26.87 -5.62
CA ALA A 598 9.74 27.04 -4.80
C ALA A 598 8.60 26.07 -5.18
N GLU A 599 8.57 25.59 -6.43
CA GLU A 599 7.62 24.58 -6.92
C GLU A 599 7.73 23.21 -6.22
N ASN A 600 8.81 22.97 -5.48
CA ASN A 600 9.02 21.77 -4.68
C ASN A 600 8.57 21.91 -3.23
N ILE A 601 8.08 23.09 -2.83
CA ILE A 601 7.64 23.35 -1.46
C ILE A 601 6.13 23.20 -1.36
N LEU A 602 5.68 22.11 -0.75
CA LEU A 602 4.27 21.92 -0.42
C LEU A 602 3.96 22.60 0.91
N ILE A 603 2.74 23.09 1.07
CA ILE A 603 2.31 23.78 2.29
C ILE A 603 1.01 23.23 2.85
N ARG A 604 0.85 23.36 4.16
CA ARG A 604 -0.39 23.15 4.90
C ARG A 604 -0.56 24.24 5.95
N ARG A 605 -1.75 24.82 6.04
CA ARG A 605 -2.06 25.82 7.07
C ARG A 605 -3.05 25.28 8.08
N ILE A 606 -2.77 25.56 9.35
CA ILE A 606 -3.67 25.25 10.46
C ILE A 606 -3.85 26.47 11.34
N ARG A 607 -5.02 26.60 11.96
CA ARG A 607 -5.29 27.54 13.05
C ARG A 607 -5.28 26.78 14.37
N LYS A 608 -4.39 27.18 15.27
CA LYS A 608 -4.23 26.62 16.61
C LYS A 608 -3.94 27.78 17.58
N ASP A 609 -4.63 27.80 18.72
CA ASP A 609 -4.51 28.86 19.74
C ASP A 609 -4.69 30.29 19.17
N GLY A 610 -5.63 30.44 18.23
CA GLY A 610 -5.94 31.72 17.59
C GLY A 610 -4.91 32.22 16.58
N LYS A 611 -3.85 31.45 16.28
CA LYS A 611 -2.82 31.78 15.29
C LYS A 611 -2.85 30.83 14.11
N ILE A 612 -2.61 31.36 12.91
CA ILE A 612 -2.36 30.54 11.73
C ILE A 612 -0.88 30.16 11.74
N ARG A 613 -0.58 28.87 11.61
CA ARG A 613 0.76 28.34 11.39
C ARG A 613 0.80 27.62 10.04
N THR A 614 1.90 27.81 9.32
CA THR A 614 2.14 27.16 8.02
C THR A 614 3.22 26.10 8.18
N PHE A 615 2.89 24.86 7.83
CA PHE A 615 3.81 23.75 7.72
C PHE A 615 4.30 23.65 6.28
N LEU A 616 5.61 23.67 6.08
CA LEU A 616 6.28 23.60 4.78
C LEU A 616 7.03 22.27 4.67
N PHE A 617 6.96 21.65 3.50
CA PHE A 617 7.68 20.42 3.17
C PHE A 617 8.46 20.59 1.86
N ASN A 618 9.75 20.29 1.88
CA ASN A 618 10.59 20.28 0.69
C ASN A 618 10.67 18.88 0.07
N ARG A 619 9.94 18.67 -1.04
CA ARG A 619 9.97 17.41 -1.80
C ARG A 619 11.15 17.31 -2.79
N GLY A 620 11.91 18.39 -2.93
CA GLY A 620 13.04 18.49 -3.85
C GLY A 620 14.31 17.83 -3.32
N ASN A 621 15.30 17.70 -4.20
CA ASN A 621 16.60 17.07 -3.90
C ASN A 621 17.68 18.07 -3.43
N THR A 622 17.35 19.35 -3.33
CA THR A 622 18.26 20.43 -2.91
C THR A 622 17.66 21.20 -1.74
N THR A 623 18.53 21.79 -0.91
CA THR A 623 18.07 22.67 0.17
C THR A 623 17.40 23.90 -0.42
N PHE A 624 16.13 24.11 -0.08
CA PHE A 624 15.41 25.33 -0.42
C PHE A 624 15.86 26.47 0.50
N ARG A 625 16.17 27.62 -0.10
CA ARG A 625 16.45 28.88 0.59
C ARG A 625 15.61 29.97 -0.05
N GLY A 626 14.75 30.58 0.75
CA GLY A 626 13.76 31.50 0.22
C GLY A 626 13.13 32.36 1.30
N VAL A 627 12.10 33.09 0.91
CA VAL A 627 11.31 33.96 1.79
C VAL A 627 9.86 33.49 1.78
N TYR A 628 9.32 33.19 2.95
CA TYR A 628 7.91 32.89 3.16
C TYR A 628 7.27 34.02 3.97
N GLU A 629 6.27 34.70 3.41
CA GLU A 629 5.56 35.83 4.04
C GLU A 629 6.49 36.87 4.70
N GLY A 630 7.61 37.18 4.04
CA GLY A 630 8.60 38.18 4.48
C GLY A 630 9.70 37.66 5.42
N GLU A 631 9.66 36.38 5.82
CA GLU A 631 10.67 35.76 6.69
C GLU A 631 11.55 34.77 5.92
N GLU A 632 12.87 34.80 6.17
CA GLU A 632 13.81 33.84 5.58
C GLU A 632 13.59 32.43 6.14
N VAL A 633 13.50 31.45 5.24
CA VAL A 633 13.34 30.03 5.58
C VAL A 633 14.37 29.17 4.84
N GLU A 634 14.89 28.15 5.53
CA GLU A 634 15.77 27.12 4.96
C GLU A 634 15.21 25.72 5.25
N ILE A 635 15.04 24.90 4.20
CA ILE A 635 14.44 23.57 4.31
C ILE A 635 15.32 22.57 3.55
N ALA A 636 15.92 21.61 4.26
CA ALA A 636 16.73 20.58 3.62
C ALA A 636 15.86 19.60 2.79
N PRO A 637 16.44 18.85 1.84
CA PRO A 637 15.72 17.84 1.06
C PRO A 637 14.96 16.85 1.94
N GLY A 638 13.67 16.62 1.68
CA GLY A 638 12.83 15.71 2.45
C GLY A 638 12.41 16.19 3.83
N GLU A 639 12.87 17.38 4.25
CA GLU A 639 12.52 17.94 5.55
C GLU A 639 11.23 18.75 5.52
N ALA A 640 10.60 18.84 6.69
CA ALA A 640 9.39 19.62 6.89
C ALA A 640 9.35 20.21 8.31
N GLY A 641 8.72 21.38 8.42
CA GLY A 641 8.57 22.10 9.68
C GLY A 641 7.60 23.27 9.56
N PHE A 642 7.27 23.89 10.68
CA PHE A 642 6.51 25.14 10.63
C PHE A 642 7.41 26.31 10.24
N ALA A 643 6.87 27.31 9.53
CA ALA A 643 7.64 28.47 9.04
C ALA A 643 8.45 29.17 10.15
N ASP A 644 7.90 29.24 11.37
CA ASP A 644 8.55 29.83 12.54
C ASP A 644 9.73 28.99 13.07
N GLU A 645 9.76 27.70 12.76
CA GLU A 645 10.81 26.76 13.16
C GLU A 645 11.93 26.66 12.11
N LEU A 646 11.65 26.99 10.85
CA LEU A 646 12.56 26.83 9.70
C LEU A 646 13.46 28.06 9.42
N ARG A 647 13.56 28.97 10.38
CA ARG A 647 14.31 30.23 10.25
C ARG A 647 15.82 29.98 10.25
N VAL A 648 16.56 30.78 9.47
CA VAL A 648 18.02 30.68 9.39
C VAL A 648 18.66 31.00 10.75
N HIS A 649 19.33 30.02 11.34
CA HIS A 649 20.00 30.17 12.65
C HIS A 649 21.35 30.92 12.56
N GLU A 650 21.78 31.51 13.69
CA GLU A 650 23.08 32.17 13.81
C GLU A 650 24.26 31.26 13.43
N LYS A 651 25.31 31.87 12.86
CA LYS A 651 26.57 31.17 12.57
C LYS A 651 27.30 30.81 13.86
N MET A 652 27.56 29.53 14.05
CA MET A 652 28.31 28.99 15.19
C MET A 652 29.69 28.49 14.76
N PRO A 653 30.70 28.48 15.66
CA PRO A 653 31.97 27.84 15.36
C PRO A 653 31.78 26.33 15.12
N LEU A 654 32.37 25.82 14.03
CA LEU A 654 32.29 24.41 13.66
C LEU A 654 33.22 23.57 14.55
N LEU A 655 32.71 22.43 15.00
CA LEU A 655 33.47 21.41 15.72
C LEU A 655 34.22 20.55 14.71
N THR A 656 35.56 20.61 14.71
CA THR A 656 36.40 19.81 13.82
C THR A 656 37.07 18.67 14.57
N VAL A 657 37.14 17.51 13.91
CA VAL A 657 37.83 16.31 14.42
C VAL A 657 38.93 15.96 13.41
N PRO A 658 40.22 16.05 13.78
CA PRO A 658 41.32 15.91 12.86
C PRO A 658 41.55 14.47 12.37
N GLU A 659 41.24 13.49 13.20
CA GLU A 659 41.46 12.07 12.91
C GLU A 659 40.36 11.21 13.52
N TRP A 660 39.93 10.19 12.78
CA TRP A 660 38.93 9.22 13.21
C TRP A 660 39.52 7.81 13.24
N LYS A 661 39.26 7.09 14.33
CA LYS A 661 39.40 5.65 14.43
C LYS A 661 38.06 5.00 14.07
N LEU A 662 38.00 4.29 12.95
CA LEU A 662 36.80 3.60 12.46
C LEU A 662 36.86 2.10 12.76
N THR A 663 35.79 1.56 13.36
CA THR A 663 35.62 0.14 13.64
C THR A 663 34.30 -0.36 13.06
N PHE A 664 34.31 -1.50 12.38
CA PHE A 664 33.12 -2.15 11.85
C PHE A 664 32.68 -3.33 12.73
N GLY A 665 31.37 -3.58 12.76
CA GLY A 665 30.84 -4.88 13.19
C GLY A 665 31.24 -6.01 12.23
N PRO A 666 30.79 -7.25 12.49
CA PRO A 666 30.95 -8.35 11.55
C PRO A 666 30.38 -8.00 10.17
N ASN A 667 31.17 -8.21 9.13
CA ASN A 667 30.75 -8.07 7.76
C ASN A 667 29.92 -9.30 7.32
N CYS A 668 28.97 -9.09 6.41
CA CYS A 668 28.13 -10.14 5.85
C CYS A 668 28.28 -10.15 4.32
N VAL A 669 28.50 -11.34 3.75
CA VAL A 669 28.63 -11.51 2.29
C VAL A 669 27.72 -12.64 1.82
N PRO A 670 26.64 -12.33 1.08
CA PRO A 670 25.78 -13.34 0.47
C PRO A 670 26.51 -14.19 -0.57
N LEU A 671 26.31 -15.50 -0.52
CA LEU A 671 26.81 -16.45 -1.51
C LEU A 671 25.68 -16.73 -2.52
N HIS A 672 25.48 -15.84 -3.48
CA HIS A 672 24.32 -15.81 -4.39
C HIS A 672 24.56 -16.51 -5.73
N TYR A 673 25.82 -16.70 -6.13
CA TYR A 673 26.15 -17.36 -7.40
C TYR A 673 26.26 -18.88 -7.21
N TRP A 674 25.30 -19.63 -7.77
CA TRP A 674 25.25 -21.10 -7.69
C TRP A 674 25.29 -21.74 -9.08
N GLU A 675 26.18 -22.70 -9.31
CA GLU A 675 26.23 -23.46 -10.57
C GLU A 675 25.52 -24.82 -10.44
N ASN A 676 24.70 -25.23 -11.43
CA ASN A 676 24.01 -26.53 -11.46
C ASN A 676 24.53 -27.41 -12.62
N SER A 677 25.63 -28.13 -12.37
CA SER A 677 26.30 -29.03 -13.34
C SER A 677 26.82 -28.32 -14.62
N PRO A 678 27.67 -28.97 -15.47
CA PRO A 678 28.59 -28.24 -16.36
C PRO A 678 27.94 -27.47 -17.54
N TYR A 679 26.61 -27.43 -17.66
CA TYR A 679 25.91 -26.83 -18.80
C TYR A 679 24.87 -25.75 -18.45
N SER A 680 24.63 -25.43 -17.17
CA SER A 680 23.83 -24.26 -16.82
C SER A 680 24.24 -23.61 -15.49
N ALA A 681 24.45 -22.29 -15.51
CA ALA A 681 24.50 -21.50 -14.29
C ALA A 681 23.08 -21.43 -13.73
N PHE A 682 22.87 -21.88 -12.49
CA PHE A 682 21.61 -21.68 -11.79
C PHE A 682 21.71 -20.36 -11.04
N ASP A 683 21.40 -19.28 -11.74
CA ASP A 683 21.34 -17.99 -11.12
C ASP A 683 20.09 -17.91 -10.22
N LEU A 684 20.28 -17.92 -8.89
CA LEU A 684 19.18 -17.66 -7.94
C LEU A 684 18.49 -16.31 -8.24
N ILE A 685 19.21 -15.37 -8.87
CA ILE A 685 18.69 -14.06 -9.30
C ILE A 685 17.78 -14.21 -10.54
N ALA A 686 18.02 -15.19 -11.44
CA ALA A 686 17.21 -15.40 -12.64
C ALA A 686 15.81 -15.99 -12.34
N LYS A 687 15.62 -16.57 -11.15
CA LYS A 687 14.33 -17.01 -10.62
C LYS A 687 13.28 -15.87 -10.63
N CYS A 688 13.74 -14.61 -10.52
CA CYS A 688 12.90 -13.42 -10.53
C CYS A 688 12.60 -12.85 -11.94
N ASN A 689 13.37 -13.21 -12.98
CA ASN A 689 13.32 -12.53 -14.28
C ASN A 689 12.56 -13.28 -15.38
N THR A 690 12.40 -14.60 -15.31
CA THR A 690 11.90 -15.37 -16.48
C THR A 690 10.67 -16.23 -16.22
N GLY A 691 10.20 -16.36 -14.97
CA GLY A 691 8.97 -17.11 -14.63
C GLY A 691 8.99 -18.61 -14.93
N THR A 692 9.98 -19.11 -15.68
CA THR A 692 10.10 -20.50 -16.11
C THR A 692 11.57 -20.84 -16.33
N VAL A 693 12.25 -21.31 -15.30
CA VAL A 693 13.39 -22.21 -15.47
C VAL A 693 12.94 -23.54 -14.89
N GLU A 694 12.80 -24.57 -15.73
CA GLU A 694 12.64 -25.96 -15.26
C GLU A 694 13.87 -26.29 -14.40
N THR A 695 13.70 -26.20 -13.09
CA THR A 695 14.72 -26.53 -12.12
C THR A 695 14.55 -27.99 -11.73
N PRO A 696 15.62 -28.80 -11.75
CA PRO A 696 15.53 -30.18 -11.26
C PRO A 696 14.97 -30.21 -9.84
N GLU A 697 14.06 -31.14 -9.54
CA GLU A 697 13.49 -31.34 -8.19
C GLU A 697 14.58 -31.60 -7.13
N GLU A 698 15.70 -32.18 -7.55
CA GLU A 698 16.94 -32.33 -6.77
C GLU A 698 18.16 -31.91 -7.62
N GLY A 699 19.04 -31.10 -7.02
CA GLY A 699 20.21 -30.55 -7.70
C GLY A 699 21.44 -30.50 -6.81
N ARG A 700 22.62 -30.45 -7.45
CA ARG A 700 23.89 -30.15 -6.79
C ARG A 700 24.31 -28.74 -7.18
N TYR A 701 24.10 -27.82 -6.26
CA TYR A 701 24.42 -26.41 -6.44
C TYR A 701 25.78 -26.13 -5.80
N TYR A 702 26.60 -25.24 -6.35
CA TYR A 702 27.78 -24.78 -5.62
C TYR A 702 28.08 -23.30 -5.80
N ALA A 703 28.59 -22.70 -4.72
CA ALA A 703 29.13 -21.34 -4.68
C ALA A 703 30.63 -21.38 -4.37
N VAL A 704 31.37 -20.37 -4.84
CA VAL A 704 32.82 -20.26 -4.68
C VAL A 704 33.18 -18.88 -4.15
N PHE A 705 34.18 -18.83 -3.28
CA PHE A 705 34.82 -17.60 -2.82
C PHE A 705 36.32 -17.83 -2.64
N THR A 706 37.11 -16.75 -2.61
CA THR A 706 38.57 -16.80 -2.48
C THR A 706 39.02 -16.20 -1.16
N LEU A 707 40.00 -16.79 -0.50
CA LEU A 707 40.65 -16.28 0.72
C LEU A 707 42.11 -15.90 0.43
N GLU A 708 42.50 -14.65 0.64
CA GLU A 708 43.90 -14.22 0.42
C GLU A 708 44.81 -14.52 1.62
N ASN A 709 44.28 -14.33 2.83
CA ASN A 709 45.02 -14.41 4.09
C ASN A 709 44.21 -15.17 5.14
N PRO A 710 44.84 -15.74 6.18
CA PRO A 710 44.11 -16.36 7.28
C PRO A 710 43.17 -15.35 7.95
N LEU A 711 41.91 -15.73 8.07
CA LEU A 711 40.85 -14.94 8.68
C LEU A 711 40.69 -15.33 10.16
N GLY A 712 40.05 -14.45 10.94
CA GLY A 712 39.57 -14.80 12.27
C GLY A 712 38.41 -15.81 12.21
N LYS A 713 37.65 -15.89 13.31
CA LYS A 713 36.42 -16.69 13.31
C LYS A 713 35.46 -16.26 12.20
N MET A 714 34.96 -17.22 11.45
CA MET A 714 33.98 -17.06 10.39
C MET A 714 32.82 -18.02 10.61
N PHE A 715 31.63 -17.52 10.30
CA PHE A 715 30.39 -18.25 10.41
C PHE A 715 29.73 -18.38 9.04
N PHE A 716 29.17 -19.55 8.78
CA PHE A 716 28.26 -19.80 7.67
C PHE A 716 26.84 -19.70 8.19
N VAL A 717 26.04 -18.81 7.61
CA VAL A 717 24.67 -18.54 8.07
C VAL A 717 23.68 -18.93 6.97
N THR A 718 22.62 -19.61 7.37
CA THR A 718 21.53 -20.07 6.51
C THR A 718 20.22 -20.09 7.30
N GLU A 719 19.13 -20.54 6.69
CA GLU A 719 17.80 -20.55 7.28
C GLU A 719 17.29 -21.97 7.54
N GLU A 720 16.39 -22.13 8.50
CA GLU A 720 15.71 -23.39 8.79
C GLU A 720 15.05 -24.00 7.55
N THR A 721 14.32 -23.20 6.77
CA THR A 721 13.65 -23.71 5.57
C THR A 721 14.66 -24.22 4.54
N THR A 722 15.81 -23.56 4.39
CA THR A 722 16.88 -24.02 3.48
C THR A 722 17.49 -25.35 3.95
N LEU A 723 17.80 -25.51 5.23
CA LEU A 723 18.34 -26.77 5.78
C LEU A 723 17.32 -27.92 5.76
N SER A 724 16.02 -27.62 5.84
CA SER A 724 14.98 -28.65 5.72
C SER A 724 14.94 -29.30 4.32
N ARG A 725 15.52 -28.62 3.32
CA ARG A 725 15.48 -29.00 1.90
C ARG A 725 16.77 -29.67 1.41
N GLY A 726 17.82 -29.73 2.22
CA GLY A 726 19.10 -30.34 1.84
C GLY A 726 20.23 -30.11 2.84
N SER A 727 21.46 -30.44 2.46
CA SER A 727 22.64 -30.23 3.29
C SER A 727 23.77 -29.52 2.56
N PHE A 728 24.64 -28.87 3.34
CA PHE A 728 25.80 -28.16 2.84
C PHE A 728 27.08 -28.98 3.01
N GLU A 729 28.01 -28.83 2.07
CA GLU A 729 29.35 -29.39 2.11
C GLU A 729 30.33 -28.26 1.78
N LEU A 730 31.19 -27.90 2.73
CA LEU A 730 32.25 -26.90 2.57
C LEU A 730 33.60 -27.61 2.40
N ASN A 731 34.21 -27.44 1.23
CA ASN A 731 35.50 -28.07 0.87
C ASN A 731 35.57 -29.59 1.10
N GLY A 732 34.45 -30.31 0.94
CA GLY A 732 34.40 -31.76 1.18
C GLY A 732 33.96 -32.18 2.58
N MET A 733 33.70 -31.23 3.48
CA MET A 733 33.30 -31.47 4.86
C MET A 733 31.91 -30.89 5.13
N GLU A 734 31.09 -31.62 5.86
CA GLU A 734 29.74 -31.20 6.24
C GLU A 734 29.79 -30.41 7.55
N PRO A 735 29.38 -29.12 7.57
CA PRO A 735 29.14 -28.40 8.81
C PRO A 735 27.90 -28.99 9.52
N LYS A 736 27.99 -29.24 10.83
CA LYS A 736 26.93 -29.92 11.60
C LYS A 736 26.43 -29.14 12.82
N ASP A 737 27.30 -28.38 13.46
CA ASP A 737 27.00 -27.68 14.72
C ASP A 737 26.33 -26.33 14.45
N TYR A 738 25.14 -26.36 13.84
CA TYR A 738 24.32 -25.16 13.62
C TYR A 738 23.64 -24.71 14.92
N GLN A 739 23.68 -23.41 15.19
CA GLN A 739 23.07 -22.76 16.35
C GLN A 739 22.24 -21.56 15.89
N LYS A 740 21.26 -21.11 16.69
CA LYS A 740 20.49 -19.90 16.38
C LYS A 740 21.45 -18.71 16.26
N ALA A 741 21.43 -18.03 15.12
CA ALA A 741 22.34 -16.91 14.84
C ALA A 741 21.86 -15.60 15.47
N ASP A 742 20.55 -15.48 15.73
CA ASP A 742 19.83 -14.32 16.30
C ASP A 742 20.46 -12.97 15.94
N PHE A 743 20.82 -12.84 14.65
CA PHE A 743 21.59 -11.72 14.12
C PHE A 743 20.71 -10.81 13.27
N ARG A 744 19.97 -11.38 12.31
CA ARG A 744 18.96 -10.63 11.54
C ARG A 744 17.58 -11.19 11.73
N ASP A 745 17.44 -12.51 11.77
CA ASP A 745 16.13 -13.15 11.80
C ASP A 745 16.08 -14.30 12.81
N CYS A 746 14.90 -14.54 13.38
CA CYS A 746 14.71 -15.54 14.42
C CYS A 746 14.85 -16.98 13.91
N ARG A 747 14.82 -17.19 12.58
CA ARG A 747 15.00 -18.50 11.93
C ARG A 747 16.37 -18.68 11.25
N GLU A 748 17.29 -17.75 11.47
CA GLU A 748 18.68 -17.89 11.02
C GLU A 748 19.48 -18.83 11.91
N LEU A 749 20.25 -19.70 11.26
CA LEU A 749 21.14 -20.67 11.87
C LEU A 749 22.58 -20.42 11.40
N GLU A 750 23.54 -20.42 12.32
CA GLU A 750 24.96 -20.25 12.03
C GLU A 750 25.83 -21.40 12.50
N CYS A 751 26.92 -21.67 11.78
CA CYS A 751 27.93 -22.66 12.13
C CYS A 751 29.34 -22.06 11.96
N GLU A 752 30.23 -22.26 12.93
CA GLU A 752 31.64 -21.83 12.81
C GLU A 752 32.34 -22.67 11.74
N ILE A 753 32.81 -22.02 10.67
CA ILE A 753 33.39 -22.71 9.52
C ILE A 753 34.90 -22.52 9.37
N THR A 754 35.54 -21.70 10.20
CA THR A 754 36.99 -21.45 10.13
C THR A 754 37.84 -22.74 9.99
N PRO A 755 37.56 -23.85 10.69
CA PRO A 755 38.31 -25.10 10.54
C PRO A 755 38.23 -25.74 9.14
N PHE A 756 37.21 -25.39 8.35
CA PHE A 756 36.97 -25.97 7.02
C PHE A 756 37.58 -25.13 5.88
N LEU A 757 38.13 -23.95 6.18
CA LEU A 757 38.62 -22.98 5.20
C LEU A 757 40.09 -23.21 4.85
N LYS A 758 40.46 -22.89 3.60
CA LYS A 758 41.85 -22.92 3.11
C LYS A 758 42.22 -21.65 2.35
N PRO A 759 43.49 -21.23 2.34
CA PRO A 759 43.95 -20.15 1.45
C PRO A 759 43.61 -20.45 -0.02
N GLY A 760 43.25 -19.40 -0.76
CA GLY A 760 42.81 -19.49 -2.15
C GLY A 760 41.33 -19.88 -2.28
N ARG A 761 41.02 -20.72 -3.27
CA ARG A 761 39.64 -21.05 -3.66
C ARG A 761 38.96 -21.98 -2.66
N ASN A 762 37.81 -21.57 -2.14
CA ASN A 762 36.92 -22.34 -1.27
C ASN A 762 35.60 -22.60 -2.00
N LYS A 763 34.99 -23.76 -1.74
CA LYS A 763 33.76 -24.19 -2.42
C LYS A 763 32.73 -24.66 -1.41
N VAL A 764 31.53 -24.10 -1.49
CA VAL A 764 30.33 -24.57 -0.80
C VAL A 764 29.48 -25.32 -1.80
N ILE A 765 29.00 -26.50 -1.44
CA ILE A 765 28.08 -27.30 -2.23
C ILE A 765 26.80 -27.46 -1.42
N PHE A 766 25.65 -27.28 -2.05
CA PHE A 766 24.35 -27.65 -1.49
C PHE A 766 23.81 -28.85 -2.25
N ARG A 767 23.30 -29.84 -1.50
CA ARG A 767 22.70 -31.07 -2.02
C ARG A 767 21.28 -31.18 -1.50
N GLY A 768 20.31 -31.12 -2.40
CA GLY A 768 18.91 -31.24 -2.02
C GLY A 768 17.97 -30.65 -3.05
N LYS A 769 16.77 -30.30 -2.59
CA LYS A 769 15.75 -29.61 -3.39
C LYS A 769 16.16 -28.17 -3.68
N LEU A 770 15.49 -27.51 -4.62
CA LEU A 770 15.72 -26.09 -4.92
C LEU A 770 15.87 -25.21 -3.66
N MET A 771 16.98 -24.47 -3.56
CA MET A 771 17.24 -23.52 -2.48
C MET A 771 16.28 -22.33 -2.61
N GLU A 772 15.69 -21.91 -1.50
CA GLU A 772 14.83 -20.72 -1.44
C GLU A 772 15.68 -19.46 -1.29
N ASN A 773 16.55 -19.43 -0.28
CA ASN A 773 17.40 -18.28 0.02
C ASN A 773 18.89 -18.64 0.01
N ALA A 774 19.70 -17.72 -0.50
CA ALA A 774 21.15 -17.87 -0.51
C ALA A 774 21.72 -17.74 0.92
N PRO A 775 22.57 -18.69 1.39
CA PRO A 775 23.31 -18.53 2.62
C PRO A 775 24.36 -17.43 2.48
N TYR A 776 24.92 -16.99 3.60
CA TYR A 776 25.93 -15.93 3.62
C TYR A 776 27.04 -16.21 4.63
N LEU A 777 28.16 -15.54 4.43
CA LEU A 777 29.31 -15.59 5.33
C LEU A 777 29.26 -14.40 6.29
N ARG A 778 29.52 -14.64 7.58
CA ARG A 778 29.57 -13.62 8.63
C ARG A 778 30.92 -13.66 9.34
N GLY A 779 31.55 -12.50 9.54
CA GLY A 779 32.83 -12.43 10.26
C GLY A 779 33.58 -11.12 10.07
N ARG A 780 34.80 -11.02 10.61
CA ARG A 780 35.65 -9.84 10.46
C ARG A 780 36.60 -10.01 9.27
N PHE A 781 36.15 -9.61 8.09
CA PHE A 781 36.92 -9.68 6.85
C PHE A 781 36.55 -8.52 5.91
N LYS A 782 37.50 -8.18 5.05
CA LYS A 782 37.27 -7.34 3.87
C LYS A 782 36.75 -8.19 2.73
N VAL A 783 35.97 -7.60 1.84
CA VAL A 783 35.45 -8.19 0.61
C VAL A 783 35.74 -7.31 -0.60
N GLN A 784 36.12 -7.95 -1.70
CA GLN A 784 36.24 -7.32 -3.01
C GLN A 784 35.61 -8.22 -4.08
N PHE A 785 34.88 -7.62 -5.03
CA PHE A 785 34.38 -8.29 -6.22
C PHE A 785 35.27 -7.90 -7.43
N PRO A 786 36.21 -8.77 -7.86
CA PRO A 786 37.28 -8.40 -8.80
C PRO A 786 36.81 -8.08 -10.22
N LEU A 787 35.59 -8.49 -10.60
CA LEU A 787 35.06 -8.29 -11.96
C LEU A 787 34.02 -7.17 -12.08
N GLY A 788 33.73 -6.42 -11.00
CA GLY A 788 32.83 -5.25 -11.01
C GLY A 788 31.36 -5.48 -11.43
N ASN A 789 31.04 -6.65 -12.00
CA ASN A 789 29.73 -7.05 -12.49
C ASN A 789 29.23 -8.29 -11.74
N ARG A 790 27.91 -8.49 -11.82
CA ARG A 790 27.01 -9.49 -11.19
C ARG A 790 27.44 -10.97 -11.20
N CYS A 791 28.64 -11.33 -11.67
CA CYS A 791 29.10 -12.72 -11.87
C CYS A 791 30.47 -13.04 -11.26
N GLY A 792 31.08 -12.17 -10.45
CA GLY A 792 32.40 -12.39 -9.84
C GLY A 792 32.34 -13.06 -8.46
N PHE A 793 33.24 -14.01 -8.18
CA PHE A 793 33.37 -14.60 -6.85
C PHE A 793 33.94 -13.57 -5.85
N PRO A 794 33.42 -13.49 -4.61
CA PRO A 794 33.98 -12.59 -3.60
C PRO A 794 35.39 -13.04 -3.20
N VAL A 795 36.30 -12.08 -3.11
CA VAL A 795 37.65 -12.24 -2.55
C VAL A 795 37.65 -11.67 -1.15
N LEU A 796 37.94 -12.51 -0.16
CA LEU A 796 37.95 -12.16 1.26
C LEU A 796 39.38 -12.10 1.79
N SER A 797 39.66 -11.09 2.61
CA SER A 797 40.95 -10.90 3.24
C SER A 797 40.80 -10.41 4.68
N ALA A 798 41.84 -10.62 5.50
CA ALA A 798 41.80 -10.24 6.91
C ALA A 798 41.55 -8.73 7.04
N ALA A 799 40.55 -8.36 7.83
CA ALA A 799 40.30 -6.96 8.13
C ALA A 799 41.11 -6.53 9.36
N PRO A 800 41.64 -5.28 9.37
CA PRO A 800 42.23 -4.72 10.57
C PRO A 800 41.16 -4.54 11.66
N GLU A 801 41.58 -4.46 12.92
CA GLU A 801 40.66 -4.20 14.04
C GLU A 801 40.00 -2.82 13.93
N SER A 802 40.76 -1.83 13.46
CA SER A 802 40.27 -0.47 13.19
C SER A 802 41.05 0.20 12.07
N PHE A 803 40.48 1.24 11.47
CA PHE A 803 41.11 2.09 10.47
C PHE A 803 41.37 3.47 11.08
N MET A 804 42.59 3.99 10.93
CA MET A 804 42.90 5.39 11.25
C MET A 804 42.70 6.23 9.99
N LEU A 805 41.82 7.22 10.06
CA LEU A 805 41.37 8.02 8.93
C LEU A 805 41.62 9.50 9.20
N THR A 806 42.50 10.12 8.41
CA THR A 806 42.64 11.59 8.33
C THR A 806 41.67 12.21 7.33
N SER A 807 41.00 11.38 6.52
CA SER A 807 39.90 11.77 5.65
C SER A 807 38.86 10.66 5.59
N LEU A 808 37.58 11.03 5.54
CA LEU A 808 36.47 10.08 5.40
C LEU A 808 36.55 9.36 4.05
N ARG A 809 36.18 8.08 4.04
CA ARG A 809 36.21 7.22 2.86
C ARG A 809 34.96 6.34 2.80
N ASP A 810 34.56 6.01 1.57
CA ASP A 810 33.47 5.08 1.31
C ASP A 810 33.82 3.67 1.80
N TYR A 811 32.86 2.95 2.39
CA TYR A 811 33.04 1.60 2.93
C TYR A 811 33.54 0.61 1.87
N HIS A 812 33.10 0.74 0.62
CA HIS A 812 33.59 -0.05 -0.50
C HIS A 812 35.11 0.09 -0.66
N THR A 813 35.65 1.31 -0.56
CA THR A 813 37.11 1.53 -0.68
C THR A 813 37.92 0.98 0.49
N LEU A 814 37.28 0.74 1.64
CA LEU A 814 37.88 0.11 2.82
C LEU A 814 37.76 -1.42 2.79
N GLY A 815 37.09 -1.99 1.79
CA GLY A 815 36.80 -3.42 1.68
C GLY A 815 35.54 -3.86 2.45
N TYR A 816 34.66 -2.94 2.80
CA TYR A 816 33.41 -3.19 3.53
C TYR A 816 32.19 -2.84 2.66
N GLY A 817 32.27 -3.03 1.34
CA GLY A 817 31.19 -2.66 0.41
C GLY A 817 29.84 -3.30 0.76
N THR A 818 29.80 -4.57 1.15
CA THR A 818 28.57 -5.30 1.50
C THR A 818 28.12 -5.10 2.95
N PHE A 819 28.77 -4.23 3.71
CA PHE A 819 28.44 -4.01 5.11
C PHE A 819 27.11 -3.26 5.22
N SER A 820 26.17 -3.84 5.97
CA SER A 820 24.94 -3.18 6.43
C SER A 820 24.83 -3.35 7.94
N GLY A 821 24.75 -2.25 8.67
CA GLY A 821 24.78 -2.22 10.13
C GLY A 821 25.49 -0.98 10.67
N THR A 822 25.98 -1.05 11.90
CA THR A 822 26.60 0.08 12.59
C THR A 822 28.13 0.05 12.53
N ALA A 823 28.73 1.14 12.02
CA ALA A 823 30.15 1.41 12.12
C ALA A 823 30.41 2.52 13.14
N VAL A 824 31.47 2.37 13.94
CA VAL A 824 31.79 3.28 15.05
C VAL A 824 33.03 4.09 14.69
N TYR A 825 32.89 5.42 14.71
CA TYR A 825 33.97 6.37 14.57
C TYR A 825 34.29 6.97 15.93
N GLU A 826 35.55 6.95 16.34
CA GLU A 826 36.03 7.58 17.56
C GLU A 826 37.10 8.61 17.23
N GLY A 827 36.94 9.83 17.74
CA GLY A 827 37.86 10.93 17.49
C GLY A 827 38.05 11.78 18.74
N LYS A 828 39.08 12.63 18.70
CA LYS A 828 39.36 13.59 19.76
C LYS A 828 39.49 14.98 19.18
N THR A 829 39.01 15.97 19.92
CA THR A 829 39.17 17.38 19.55
C THR A 829 39.53 18.20 20.78
N GLN A 830 40.15 19.35 20.56
CA GLN A 830 40.56 20.27 21.61
C GLN A 830 39.82 21.60 21.44
N ILE A 831 39.13 22.00 22.50
CA ILE A 831 38.33 23.22 22.56
C ILE A 831 39.11 24.30 23.29
N ALA A 832 39.40 25.40 22.60
CA ALA A 832 40.17 26.51 23.16
C ALA A 832 39.37 27.37 24.15
N LYS A 833 38.04 27.47 23.97
CA LYS A 833 37.17 28.33 24.78
C LYS A 833 35.83 27.65 25.01
N THR A 834 35.35 27.67 26.25
CA THR A 834 34.00 27.22 26.57
C THR A 834 32.96 27.98 25.77
N GLY A 835 32.04 27.28 25.13
CA GLY A 835 30.99 27.88 24.30
C GLY A 835 30.13 26.85 23.57
N ARG A 836 29.25 27.37 22.72
CA ARG A 836 28.39 26.55 21.86
C ARG A 836 29.06 26.35 20.50
N TYR A 837 29.06 25.12 20.04
CA TYR A 837 29.67 24.66 18.79
C TYR A 837 28.64 23.90 17.97
N ARG A 838 28.84 23.87 16.65
CA ARG A 838 28.04 23.04 15.74
C ARG A 838 28.89 21.89 15.20
N LEU A 839 28.46 20.66 15.47
CA LEU A 839 28.95 19.48 14.78
C LEU A 839 28.18 19.34 13.47
N ASP A 840 28.82 19.70 12.37
CA ASP A 840 28.26 19.52 11.03
C ASP A 840 28.92 18.32 10.37
N LEU A 841 28.15 17.24 10.20
CA LEU A 841 28.62 16.01 9.56
C LEU A 841 28.50 16.06 8.04
N ASN A 842 27.90 17.12 7.50
CA ASN A 842 27.59 17.32 6.09
C ASN A 842 26.69 16.19 5.54
N LEU A 843 27.28 15.04 5.19
CA LEU A 843 26.59 13.88 4.66
C LEU A 843 26.80 12.66 5.56
N VAL A 844 25.69 12.05 5.96
CA VAL A 844 25.65 10.74 6.63
C VAL A 844 24.82 9.79 5.76
N LYS A 845 25.30 8.55 5.62
CA LYS A 845 24.64 7.47 4.89
C LYS A 845 24.46 6.27 5.84
N ASP A 846 23.37 6.19 6.59
CA ASP A 846 22.12 6.99 6.47
C ASP A 846 21.62 7.59 7.79
N SER A 847 22.22 7.22 8.92
CA SER A 847 21.87 7.77 10.23
C SER A 847 23.05 7.69 11.19
N VAL A 848 23.03 8.49 12.25
CA VAL A 848 24.13 8.58 13.21
C VAL A 848 23.65 8.84 14.63
N ARG A 849 24.20 8.11 15.61
CA ARG A 849 24.15 8.46 17.03
C ARG A 849 25.43 9.14 17.45
N ILE A 850 25.31 10.22 18.21
CA ILE A 850 26.42 11.09 18.58
C ILE A 850 26.64 11.00 20.07
N TRP A 851 27.87 10.71 20.46
CA TRP A 851 28.32 10.64 21.84
C TRP A 851 29.47 11.62 22.06
N ILE A 852 29.43 12.37 23.15
CA ILE A 852 30.49 13.28 23.60
C ILE A 852 30.85 12.92 25.03
N ASP A 853 32.13 12.64 25.28
CA ASP A 853 32.65 12.29 26.62
C ASP A 853 31.88 11.18 27.33
N GLY A 854 31.42 10.19 26.55
CA GLY A 854 30.68 9.04 27.05
C GLY A 854 29.19 9.30 27.32
N ALA A 855 28.65 10.48 27.01
CA ALA A 855 27.23 10.78 27.05
C ALA A 855 26.64 10.86 25.62
N GLU A 856 25.47 10.24 25.41
CA GLU A 856 24.72 10.38 24.16
C GLU A 856 24.09 11.77 24.08
N ILE A 857 24.34 12.47 22.98
CA ILE A 857 23.86 13.84 22.75
C ILE A 857 22.66 13.86 21.81
N GLY A 858 22.58 12.95 20.85
CA GLY A 858 21.47 12.90 19.91
C GLY A 858 21.61 11.84 18.83
N THR A 859 20.50 11.60 18.12
CA THR A 859 20.42 10.73 16.95
C THR A 859 19.91 11.54 15.76
N LEU A 860 20.62 11.51 14.64
CA LEU A 860 20.22 12.16 13.39
C LEU A 860 19.91 11.09 12.34
N ILE A 861 18.72 11.15 11.74
CA ILE A 861 18.21 10.13 10.81
C ILE A 861 17.98 10.65 9.39
N ALA A 862 18.11 11.95 9.18
CA ALA A 862 17.92 12.63 7.91
C ALA A 862 18.72 13.95 7.90
N PRO A 863 19.00 14.53 6.72
CA PRO A 863 19.57 15.87 6.61
C PRO A 863 18.67 16.94 7.25
N PRO A 864 19.22 18.09 7.71
CA PRO A 864 20.64 18.37 7.84
C PRO A 864 21.26 17.56 9.00
N TYR A 865 22.43 16.96 8.77
CA TYR A 865 23.15 16.20 9.80
C TYR A 865 23.97 17.12 10.70
N GLN A 866 23.27 18.01 11.42
CA GLN A 866 23.86 19.02 12.28
C GLN A 866 23.37 18.88 13.72
N GLN A 867 24.29 19.00 14.67
CA GLN A 867 23.99 18.97 16.11
C GLN A 867 24.67 20.15 16.80
N GLU A 868 23.90 20.95 17.53
CA GLU A 868 24.44 21.99 18.41
C GLU A 868 24.83 21.39 19.76
N ILE A 869 26.00 21.77 20.27
CA ILE A 869 26.63 21.18 21.46
C ILE A 869 27.32 22.26 22.29
N GLU A 870 27.16 22.24 23.61
CA GLU A 870 27.95 23.07 24.52
C GLU A 870 29.18 22.30 24.99
N LEU A 871 30.36 22.91 24.87
CA LEU A 871 31.63 22.30 25.27
C LEU A 871 32.43 23.24 26.16
N SER A 872 33.13 22.68 27.15
CA SER A 872 34.12 23.38 27.96
C SER A 872 35.45 23.54 27.21
N ALA A 873 36.31 24.46 27.66
CA ALA A 873 37.70 24.43 27.20
C ALA A 873 38.40 23.15 27.69
N GLY A 874 39.09 22.44 26.80
CA GLY A 874 39.75 21.18 27.11
C GLY A 874 39.70 20.16 25.99
N ASP A 875 40.12 18.93 26.29
CA ASP A 875 40.08 17.81 25.37
C ASP A 875 38.74 17.09 25.47
N HIS A 876 38.13 16.80 24.33
CA HIS A 876 36.84 16.12 24.23
C HIS A 876 36.95 14.89 23.33
N THR A 877 36.25 13.83 23.72
CA THR A 877 36.10 12.60 22.95
C THR A 877 34.77 12.59 22.23
N ILE A 878 34.79 12.23 20.95
CA ILE A 878 33.61 12.18 20.10
C ILE A 878 33.48 10.78 19.55
N ARG A 879 32.33 10.16 19.73
CA ARG A 879 32.00 8.87 19.15
C ARG A 879 30.75 8.99 18.29
N LEU A 880 30.83 8.53 17.04
CA LEU A 880 29.72 8.48 16.10
C LEU A 880 29.40 7.02 15.78
N GLU A 881 28.16 6.61 15.97
CA GLU A 881 27.66 5.31 15.53
C GLU A 881 26.86 5.51 14.24
N VAL A 882 27.51 5.32 13.10
CA VAL A 882 26.90 5.50 11.78
C VAL A 882 26.25 4.20 11.34
N CYS A 883 24.98 4.25 10.96
CA CYS A 883 24.22 3.09 10.50
C CYS A 883 23.62 3.35 9.12
N ASN A 884 23.85 2.43 8.19
CA ASN A 884 23.28 2.44 6.84
C ASN A 884 22.08 1.49 6.72
N ALA A 885 21.32 1.62 5.64
CA ALA A 885 20.21 0.73 5.28
C ALA A 885 20.68 -0.70 4.90
N PRO A 886 19.76 -1.68 4.81
CA PRO A 886 20.09 -3.07 4.47
C PRO A 886 20.64 -3.27 3.04
N GLY A 887 20.44 -2.30 2.14
CA GLY A 887 20.68 -2.44 0.71
C GLY A 887 22.12 -2.75 0.28
N ASN A 888 23.16 -2.30 1.02
CA ASN A 888 24.57 -2.56 0.64
C ASN A 888 24.91 -4.05 0.53
N ARG A 889 24.37 -4.84 1.45
CA ARG A 889 24.54 -6.28 1.47
C ARG A 889 23.91 -6.93 0.24
N ASP A 890 22.74 -6.46 -0.17
CA ASP A 890 21.90 -7.14 -1.15
C ASP A 890 22.25 -6.68 -2.58
N ILE A 891 22.41 -5.37 -2.82
CA ILE A 891 22.71 -4.80 -4.15
C ILE A 891 24.08 -5.23 -4.67
N LEU A 892 25.16 -5.06 -3.88
CA LEU A 892 26.52 -5.39 -4.32
C LEU A 892 26.72 -6.90 -4.48
N ALA A 893 25.95 -7.69 -3.75
CA ALA A 893 25.87 -9.13 -3.91
C ALA A 893 24.85 -9.54 -4.99
N GLY A 894 24.37 -8.62 -5.83
CA GLY A 894 23.47 -8.94 -6.95
C GLY A 894 22.09 -9.49 -6.55
N VAL A 895 21.71 -9.45 -5.27
CA VAL A 895 20.42 -9.92 -4.78
C VAL A 895 19.34 -8.90 -5.16
N PRO A 896 18.16 -9.32 -5.66
CA PRO A 896 17.02 -8.43 -5.82
C PRO A 896 16.66 -7.79 -4.48
N ALA A 897 16.59 -6.46 -4.42
CA ALA A 897 16.34 -5.71 -3.19
C ALA A 897 15.07 -4.83 -3.28
N GLY A 898 14.10 -5.24 -4.11
CA GLY A 898 12.85 -4.53 -4.37
C GLY A 898 12.97 -3.25 -5.23
N LEU A 899 14.06 -2.48 -5.09
CA LEU A 899 14.37 -1.28 -5.88
C LEU A 899 15.50 -1.57 -6.89
N GLN A 900 15.22 -2.35 -7.92
CA GLN A 900 16.08 -2.40 -9.11
C GLN A 900 15.29 -2.07 -10.36
N LYS A 901 15.13 -0.76 -10.61
CA LYS A 901 15.14 -0.17 -11.96
C LYS A 901 15.26 1.34 -11.90
#